data_AF-A0A8C2Q6P7-F1
#
_entry.id   AF-A0A8C2Q6P7-F1
#
_cell.length_a   1.000
_cell.length_b   1.000
_cell.length_c   1.000
_cell.angle_alpha   90.00
_cell.angle_beta   90.00
_cell.angle_gamma   90.00
#
_symmetry.space_group_name_H-M   'P 1'
#
loop_
_entity.id
_entity.type
_entity.pdbx_description
1 polymer ?
#
loop_
_entity_poly.entity_id
_entity_poly.type
_entity_poly.pdbx_seq_one_letter_code
_entity_poly.pdbx_strand_id
1 'polypeptide(L)'
;MDRNFVPFDQKLYRHCVFSGIKQDNQNNRIGQWKNISSTRWILQLSHELNPEARQGIYKLKAYIGERAITHYFDVKKYVLPKFEMTMKAPKEVTFGDSDMNMEVCGKYTFGKPVAGKARVEVCREYLRHVCDFFFNSKNERFLKEQLTVKVNVTEEGTGDRSKFSICEISVICLFQVLSRGVIVHHGYEKVEVKSPNGAASGTVSFKQSIGVDLAPAVQILAYCVLPSENVAAGSRDFMTEKCFKNKVSLQFSPTTAVPGEKNTLQLSAQPGSLCGLSAVDQSVLILKPGKHLDTDKYSENRVSARESAQLETVRTFFPETWIWQLTEVGDSGSAQVPVTVPDTITSWQTEAFCLSSKGLGLASPAQLTVFQPFFLELSLPYSIIRGEIFELKATVFNYLSKCIMVKVTPAPSSDYTLNASSDDQYSSCLCANGRKTFKWILTPSVLGVLNITVSAEAEASQTVCDNEIVSVPERGRIDTVTRSLLVQAEGTEKTKTYSWLLCPKGDTLSEEVDLTLPKDVIEGSARSSVSVIGDILGRALTNLHGLLQMPYGCGEQNMAVLSPNIYILQYLEKTEQLTSAIRERKHLINPEYLNSGYQRQLNYKHTSGGGKAQKYIFIDPQIILSAKKWLISRRDSDGCFIQQGTLFNNRMKGGVNDNVTMTAYITASLLELETPVTDLVVSKGLSCLKSVVKDVKNTYTTALLAYTFSLAKDTDTRQQLFKKLEDVAISDGSHLHWSQSASADDSDSLAVEISSYVLLAVLTADSLNTTDLGFANRIVSWLVKQQNAYGGFSSTQDTVVALQALSLYATKVFSSDGSSTVTVQSAADTHHFDVNQDNKLLYQEKQLQNVPAKYSIEVKGSTCVSVQVCSAFCFIDSHSIFLFPFLACCGYFSVRLINFLCVCVDSIRWLRQNHFIFNETSSSKVITFIRLHLNKSQTNSTHFSL
;
A
#
# COMPACT_ATOMS: atom_id res chain seq x y z
N MET A 1 -11.81 -17.05 18.61
CA MET A 1 -11.29 -17.90 19.70
C MET A 1 -11.39 -17.12 21.00
N ASP A 2 -11.59 -17.81 22.11
CA ASP A 2 -11.60 -17.21 23.44
C ASP A 2 -10.16 -16.94 23.95
N ARG A 3 -10.05 -16.46 25.20
CA ARG A 3 -8.75 -16.24 25.87
C ARG A 3 -7.97 -17.55 26.11
N ASN A 4 -8.62 -18.70 25.99
CA ASN A 4 -8.04 -20.03 26.12
C ASN A 4 -7.66 -20.66 24.77
N PHE A 5 -7.72 -19.88 23.68
CA PHE A 5 -7.49 -20.34 22.30
C PHE A 5 -8.48 -21.40 21.83
N VAL A 6 -9.63 -21.55 22.49
CA VAL A 6 -10.73 -22.44 22.08
C VAL A 6 -11.59 -21.71 21.05
N PRO A 7 -11.91 -22.35 19.91
CA PRO A 7 -12.78 -21.73 18.91
C PRO A 7 -14.22 -21.61 19.44
N PHE A 8 -14.90 -20.52 19.09
CA PHE A 8 -16.30 -20.34 19.45
C PHE A 8 -17.20 -21.23 18.57
N ASP A 9 -18.20 -21.87 19.16
CA ASP A 9 -19.21 -22.59 18.39
C ASP A 9 -20.19 -21.60 17.75
N GLN A 10 -20.19 -21.51 16.41
CA GLN A 10 -21.03 -20.55 15.69
C GLN A 10 -22.53 -20.83 15.85
N LYS A 11 -22.94 -22.05 16.24
CA LYS A 11 -24.36 -22.37 16.52
C LYS A 11 -24.91 -21.63 17.75
N LEU A 12 -24.06 -21.31 18.73
CA LEU A 12 -24.41 -20.56 19.94
C LEU A 12 -24.37 -19.03 19.74
N TYR A 13 -23.70 -18.55 18.69
CA TYR A 13 -23.57 -17.13 18.37
C TYR A 13 -24.21 -16.80 17.02
N ARG A 14 -25.55 -16.91 16.94
CA ARG A 14 -26.37 -16.51 15.77
C ARG A 14 -26.16 -15.04 15.30
N HIS A 15 -25.43 -14.23 16.07
CA HIS A 15 -25.14 -12.82 15.78
C HIS A 15 -23.68 -12.55 15.36
N CYS A 16 -22.81 -13.57 15.26
CA CYS A 16 -21.43 -13.39 14.77
C CYS A 16 -21.38 -13.48 13.25
N VAL A 17 -21.84 -12.41 12.62
CA VAL A 17 -21.85 -12.26 11.18
C VAL A 17 -20.50 -11.67 10.73
N PHE A 18 -19.76 -12.36 9.87
CA PHE A 18 -18.46 -11.88 9.40
C PHE A 18 -18.66 -10.94 8.20
N SER A 19 -17.94 -9.82 8.23
CA SER A 19 -17.74 -9.02 7.02
C SER A 19 -16.26 -8.79 6.74
N GLY A 20 -15.87 -8.98 5.48
CA GLY A 20 -14.51 -8.83 4.99
C GLY A 20 -14.43 -7.71 3.98
N ILE A 21 -13.38 -6.90 4.03
CA ILE A 21 -13.13 -5.78 3.12
C ILE A 21 -11.67 -5.85 2.66
N LYS A 22 -11.46 -5.92 1.35
CA LYS A 22 -10.15 -5.79 0.71
C LYS A 22 -9.99 -4.36 0.20
N GLN A 23 -8.89 -3.72 0.54
CA GLN A 23 -8.55 -2.40 0.05
C GLN A 23 -7.21 -2.42 -0.68
N ASP A 24 -7.11 -1.65 -1.77
CA ASP A 24 -5.87 -1.48 -2.53
C ASP A 24 -4.88 -0.55 -1.83
N ASN A 25 -3.75 -0.28 -2.49
CA ASN A 25 -2.70 0.63 -2.01
C ASN A 25 -3.15 2.11 -1.85
N GLN A 26 -4.31 2.46 -2.38
CA GLN A 26 -4.94 3.78 -2.24
C GLN A 26 -6.12 3.78 -1.27
N ASN A 27 -6.43 2.61 -0.69
CA ASN A 27 -7.55 2.35 0.20
C ASN A 27 -8.92 2.27 -0.49
N ASN A 28 -8.96 2.14 -1.81
CA ASN A 28 -10.19 1.84 -2.52
C ASN A 28 -10.68 0.46 -2.07
N ARG A 29 -11.96 0.35 -1.72
CA ARG A 29 -12.56 -0.96 -1.41
C ARG A 29 -12.76 -1.71 -2.72
N ILE A 30 -11.90 -2.69 -2.98
CA ILE A 30 -11.88 -3.50 -4.21
C ILE A 30 -12.53 -4.88 -4.01
N GLY A 31 -12.77 -5.29 -2.76
CA GLY A 31 -13.45 -6.54 -2.46
C GLY A 31 -14.26 -6.42 -1.17
N GLN A 32 -15.45 -7.02 -1.15
CA GLN A 32 -16.31 -7.03 0.01
C GLN A 32 -17.08 -8.33 0.15
N TRP A 33 -17.15 -8.82 1.38
CA TRP A 33 -17.90 -9.99 1.78
C TRP A 33 -18.79 -9.58 2.95
N LYS A 34 -20.09 -9.78 2.84
CA LYS A 34 -21.06 -9.50 3.89
C LYS A 34 -21.80 -10.77 4.26
N ASN A 35 -22.21 -10.83 5.52
CA ASN A 35 -23.07 -11.87 6.04
C ASN A 35 -22.60 -13.30 5.83
N ILE A 36 -21.27 -13.49 5.90
CA ILE A 36 -20.67 -14.80 5.70
C ILE A 36 -20.55 -15.53 7.03
N SER A 37 -20.92 -16.80 7.03
CA SER A 37 -20.69 -17.75 8.11
C SER A 37 -19.70 -18.82 7.66
N SER A 38 -19.04 -19.48 8.61
CA SER A 38 -18.26 -20.68 8.31
C SER A 38 -19.12 -21.91 8.57
N THR A 39 -18.95 -22.95 7.77
CA THR A 39 -19.54 -24.28 8.07
C THR A 39 -18.94 -24.92 9.33
N ARG A 40 -17.75 -24.47 9.79
CA ARG A 40 -17.09 -24.88 11.05
C ARG A 40 -16.37 -23.68 11.71
N TRP A 41 -15.06 -23.79 12.01
CA TRP A 41 -14.26 -22.78 12.72
C TRP A 41 -13.39 -21.90 11.81
N ILE A 42 -13.15 -22.30 10.56
CA ILE A 42 -12.27 -21.62 9.61
C ILE A 42 -13.08 -21.13 8.42
N LEU A 43 -12.93 -19.86 8.04
CA LEU A 43 -13.56 -19.27 6.85
C LEU A 43 -12.50 -19.06 5.76
N GLN A 44 -12.73 -19.63 4.58
CA GLN A 44 -11.88 -19.46 3.40
C GLN A 44 -12.63 -18.63 2.33
N LEU A 45 -11.97 -17.60 1.81
CA LEU A 45 -12.50 -16.71 0.77
C LEU A 45 -11.42 -16.51 -0.30
N SER A 46 -11.85 -16.29 -1.54
CA SER A 46 -10.97 -16.09 -2.70
C SER A 46 -11.27 -14.75 -3.38
N HIS A 47 -10.23 -14.08 -3.87
CA HIS A 47 -10.36 -12.84 -4.64
C HIS A 47 -9.21 -12.71 -5.63
N GLU A 48 -9.55 -12.66 -6.91
CA GLU A 48 -8.62 -12.43 -8.00
C GLU A 48 -8.29 -10.93 -8.13
N LEU A 49 -7.01 -10.60 -8.21
CA LEU A 49 -6.58 -9.23 -8.48
C LEU A 49 -6.62 -8.97 -9.98
N ASN A 50 -7.03 -7.76 -10.37
CA ASN A 50 -6.88 -7.30 -11.75
C ASN A 50 -5.38 -7.41 -12.16
N PRO A 51 -5.04 -7.97 -13.35
CA PRO A 51 -3.65 -8.04 -13.83
C PRO A 51 -2.91 -6.69 -13.83
N GLU A 52 -3.65 -5.58 -13.95
CA GLU A 52 -3.15 -4.20 -13.90
C GLU A 52 -3.31 -3.57 -12.51
N ALA A 53 -3.54 -4.38 -11.48
CA ALA A 53 -3.60 -3.93 -10.10
C ALA A 53 -2.32 -3.16 -9.75
N ARG A 54 -2.51 -2.01 -9.12
CA ARG A 54 -1.41 -1.10 -8.80
C ARG A 54 -0.46 -1.76 -7.81
N GLN A 55 0.84 -1.51 -7.98
CA GLN A 55 1.86 -2.00 -7.05
C GLN A 55 1.82 -1.20 -5.75
N GLY A 56 1.90 -1.87 -4.61
CA GLY A 56 1.89 -1.24 -3.29
C GLY A 56 1.39 -2.16 -2.20
N ILE A 57 1.09 -1.59 -1.03
CA ILE A 57 0.64 -2.33 0.14
C ILE A 57 -0.88 -2.36 0.16
N TYR A 58 -1.45 -3.54 0.06
CA TYR A 58 -2.89 -3.80 0.15
C TYR A 58 -3.22 -4.21 1.57
N LYS A 59 -4.48 -4.03 1.95
CA LYS A 59 -4.94 -4.42 3.29
C LYS A 59 -6.27 -5.16 3.27
N LEU A 60 -6.34 -6.19 4.08
CA LEU A 60 -7.53 -6.98 4.34
C LEU A 60 -8.06 -6.62 5.73
N LYS A 61 -9.33 -6.23 5.81
CA LYS A 61 -10.03 -5.96 7.07
C LYS A 61 -11.13 -6.97 7.29
N ALA A 62 -11.14 -7.60 8.46
CA ALA A 62 -12.22 -8.50 8.89
C ALA A 62 -12.91 -7.91 10.11
N TYR A 63 -14.25 -7.89 10.09
CA TYR A 63 -15.10 -7.41 11.16
C TYR A 63 -15.84 -8.60 11.80
N ILE A 64 -15.78 -8.66 13.13
CA ILE A 64 -16.43 -9.69 13.96
C ILE A 64 -17.24 -8.94 15.03
N GLY A 65 -18.54 -8.76 14.79
CA GLY A 65 -19.35 -7.83 15.59
C GLY A 65 -18.79 -6.41 15.50
N GLU A 66 -18.47 -5.79 16.63
CA GLU A 66 -17.85 -4.46 16.69
C GLU A 66 -16.32 -4.46 16.52
N ARG A 67 -15.67 -5.62 16.53
CA ARG A 67 -14.20 -5.69 16.47
C ARG A 67 -13.70 -5.80 15.03
N ALA A 68 -12.71 -4.97 14.67
CA ALA A 68 -12.04 -5.03 13.38
C ALA A 68 -10.57 -5.49 13.50
N ILE A 69 -10.15 -6.40 12.63
CA ILE A 69 -8.77 -6.87 12.50
C ILE A 69 -8.27 -6.52 11.10
N THR A 70 -7.05 -5.99 10.98
CA THR A 70 -6.45 -5.60 9.69
C THR A 70 -5.16 -6.38 9.44
N HIS A 71 -4.99 -6.92 8.23
CA HIS A 71 -3.78 -7.56 7.74
C HIS A 71 -3.27 -6.84 6.49
N TYR A 72 -1.94 -6.80 6.29
CA TYR A 72 -1.30 -6.12 5.15
C TYR A 72 -0.47 -7.09 4.31
N PHE A 73 -0.59 -6.98 2.99
CA PHE A 73 0.20 -7.74 2.01
C PHE A 73 0.68 -6.84 0.87
N ASP A 74 1.79 -7.19 0.23
CA ASP A 74 2.38 -6.36 -0.83
C ASP A 74 2.00 -6.93 -2.20
N VAL A 75 1.76 -6.05 -3.17
CA VAL A 75 1.58 -6.37 -4.59
C VAL A 75 2.69 -5.65 -5.35
N LYS A 76 3.53 -6.39 -6.08
CA LYS A 76 4.70 -5.87 -6.81
C LYS A 76 4.91 -6.68 -8.10
N LYS A 77 5.61 -6.10 -9.08
CA LYS A 77 6.18 -6.86 -10.20
C LYS A 77 7.51 -7.46 -9.75
N TYR A 78 7.67 -8.77 -9.80
CA TYR A 78 8.89 -9.46 -9.35
C TYR A 78 9.20 -10.69 -10.19
N VAL A 79 10.44 -11.17 -10.05
CA VAL A 79 10.89 -12.48 -10.50
C VAL A 79 11.39 -13.23 -9.27
N LEU A 80 10.97 -14.49 -9.11
CA LEU A 80 11.32 -15.30 -7.95
C LEU A 80 12.85 -15.55 -7.88
N PRO A 81 13.51 -15.29 -6.74
CA PRO A 81 14.92 -15.55 -6.55
C PRO A 81 15.17 -17.07 -6.51
N LYS A 82 16.31 -17.50 -7.07
CA LYS A 82 16.64 -18.93 -7.24
C LYS A 82 17.65 -19.46 -6.24
N PHE A 83 18.27 -18.56 -5.49
CA PHE A 83 19.21 -18.90 -4.45
C PHE A 83 19.09 -17.91 -3.30
N GLU A 84 19.36 -18.41 -2.10
CA GLU A 84 19.51 -17.61 -0.90
C GLU A 84 20.99 -17.28 -0.69
N MET A 85 21.24 -16.06 -0.21
CA MET A 85 22.55 -15.63 0.26
C MET A 85 22.51 -15.59 1.77
N THR A 86 23.33 -16.40 2.42
CA THR A 86 23.48 -16.41 3.88
C THR A 86 24.76 -15.67 4.25
N MET A 87 24.64 -14.65 5.09
CA MET A 87 25.76 -13.94 5.69
C MET A 87 25.81 -14.25 7.17
N LYS A 88 26.88 -14.92 7.61
CA LYS A 88 27.17 -15.09 9.04
C LYS A 88 28.19 -14.03 9.43
N ALA A 89 27.74 -13.11 10.27
CA ALA A 89 28.55 -12.06 10.87
C ALA A 89 28.32 -12.06 12.39
N PRO A 90 29.32 -11.65 13.20
CA PRO A 90 29.13 -11.47 14.63
C PRO A 90 28.04 -10.41 14.88
N LYS A 91 27.16 -10.67 15.86
CA LYS A 91 26.06 -9.77 16.22
C LYS A 91 26.54 -8.51 16.94
N GLU A 92 27.67 -8.62 17.63
CA GLU A 92 28.30 -7.56 18.41
C GLU A 92 29.80 -7.59 18.12
N VAL A 93 30.40 -6.41 17.99
CA VAL A 93 31.83 -6.21 17.76
C VAL A 93 32.32 -5.21 18.80
N THR A 94 33.41 -5.52 19.50
CA THR A 94 33.97 -4.66 20.54
C THR A 94 34.84 -3.55 19.93
N PHE A 95 34.90 -2.39 20.59
CA PHE A 95 35.69 -1.24 20.12
C PHE A 95 37.19 -1.55 19.99
N GLY A 96 37.69 -2.56 20.72
CA GLY A 96 39.08 -3.03 20.65
C GLY A 96 39.36 -4.09 19.59
N ASP A 97 38.35 -4.56 18.84
CA ASP A 97 38.53 -5.60 17.85
C ASP A 97 39.19 -5.01 16.59
N SER A 98 40.34 -5.55 16.19
CA SER A 98 41.03 -5.19 14.94
C SER A 98 40.40 -5.84 13.70
N ASP A 99 39.75 -6.99 13.90
CA ASP A 99 39.30 -7.88 12.83
C ASP A 99 37.87 -8.37 13.07
N MET A 100 37.08 -8.47 12.00
CA MET A 100 35.72 -9.00 12.01
C MET A 100 35.60 -10.14 10.99
N ASN A 101 35.39 -11.35 11.47
CA ASN A 101 35.21 -12.52 10.60
C ASN A 101 33.77 -12.58 10.06
N MET A 102 33.64 -12.62 8.74
CA MET A 102 32.35 -12.73 8.05
C MET A 102 32.40 -13.87 7.03
N GLU A 103 31.39 -14.75 7.05
CA GLU A 103 31.23 -15.83 6.09
C GLU A 103 30.01 -15.55 5.20
N VAL A 104 30.23 -15.54 3.88
CA VAL A 104 29.16 -15.32 2.89
C VAL A 104 29.05 -16.56 2.01
N CYS A 105 27.89 -17.21 2.03
CA CYS A 105 27.60 -18.39 1.23
C CYS A 105 26.33 -18.21 0.41
N GLY A 106 26.32 -18.75 -0.82
CA GLY A 106 25.14 -18.82 -1.67
C GLY A 106 24.68 -20.26 -1.83
N LYS A 107 23.37 -20.50 -1.70
CA LYS A 107 22.77 -21.84 -1.81
C LYS A 107 21.51 -21.75 -2.67
N TYR A 108 21.39 -22.61 -3.68
CA TYR A 108 20.15 -22.71 -4.47
C TYR A 108 18.98 -23.16 -3.60
N THR A 109 17.75 -22.86 -4.00
CA THR A 109 16.54 -23.23 -3.24
C THR A 109 16.37 -24.74 -3.04
N PHE A 110 16.96 -25.56 -3.91
CA PHE A 110 17.04 -27.03 -3.79
C PHE A 110 18.29 -27.54 -3.04
N GLY A 111 19.13 -26.63 -2.54
CA GLY A 111 20.12 -26.90 -1.52
C GLY A 111 21.58 -27.07 -1.95
N LYS A 112 21.90 -26.99 -3.24
CA LYS A 112 23.28 -27.06 -3.75
C LYS A 112 24.00 -25.70 -3.65
N PRO A 113 25.33 -25.67 -3.53
CA PRO A 113 26.09 -24.41 -3.46
C PRO A 113 26.07 -23.66 -4.80
N VAL A 114 26.13 -22.32 -4.72
CA VAL A 114 26.18 -21.42 -5.88
C VAL A 114 27.61 -20.94 -6.11
N ALA A 115 28.17 -21.25 -7.28
CA ALA A 115 29.44 -20.66 -7.71
C ALA A 115 29.24 -19.26 -8.32
N GLY A 116 29.98 -18.27 -7.83
CA GLY A 116 29.90 -16.88 -8.30
C GLY A 116 30.95 -15.98 -7.66
N LYS A 117 30.98 -14.72 -8.08
CA LYS A 117 31.79 -13.66 -7.44
C LYS A 117 30.89 -12.86 -6.50
N ALA A 118 31.31 -12.68 -5.25
CA ALA A 118 30.60 -11.86 -4.27
C ALA A 118 31.32 -10.52 -4.06
N ARG A 119 30.56 -9.45 -3.87
CA ARG A 119 31.04 -8.14 -3.42
C ARG A 119 30.34 -7.82 -2.10
N VAL A 120 31.11 -7.62 -1.04
CA VAL A 120 30.62 -7.30 0.30
C VAL A 120 31.03 -5.87 0.63
N GLU A 121 30.10 -5.09 1.18
CA GLU A 121 30.33 -3.72 1.62
C GLU A 121 29.90 -3.62 3.09
N VAL A 122 30.78 -3.04 3.92
CA VAL A 122 30.55 -2.86 5.35
C VAL A 122 30.50 -1.37 5.64
N CYS A 123 29.34 -0.89 6.10
CA CYS A 123 29.09 0.53 6.35
C CYS A 123 28.91 0.79 7.85
N ARG A 124 29.49 1.89 8.35
CA ARG A 124 29.21 2.41 9.69
C ARG A 124 28.18 3.53 9.58
N GLU A 125 27.02 3.33 10.20
CA GLU A 125 25.97 4.35 10.25
C GLU A 125 26.30 5.39 11.34
N TYR A 126 26.50 6.65 10.94
CA TYR A 126 26.70 7.76 11.88
C TYR A 126 25.33 8.27 12.34
N LEU A 127 24.79 7.72 13.43
CA LEU A 127 23.62 8.30 14.08
C LEU A 127 23.99 9.67 14.68
N ARG A 128 23.36 10.75 14.20
CA ARG A 128 23.31 12.01 14.97
C ARG A 128 22.55 11.71 16.26
N HIS A 129 23.21 11.88 17.41
CA HIS A 129 22.64 11.59 18.73
C HIS A 129 21.24 12.22 18.91
N VAL A 130 20.21 11.37 18.88
CA VAL A 130 19.00 11.55 19.67
C VAL A 130 19.16 10.57 20.82
N CYS A 131 19.28 11.09 22.04
CA CYS A 131 19.39 10.28 23.24
C CYS A 131 18.03 9.63 23.53
N ASP A 132 17.80 8.41 23.06
CA ASP A 132 16.77 7.53 23.61
C ASP A 132 17.43 6.64 24.67
N PHE A 133 17.05 6.86 25.94
CA PHE A 133 17.38 5.96 27.04
C PHE A 133 16.51 4.70 26.92
N PHE A 134 17.11 3.57 26.54
CA PHE A 134 16.48 2.26 26.68
C PHE A 134 16.93 1.62 28.00
N PHE A 135 15.97 1.32 28.88
CA PHE A 135 16.20 0.43 30.01
C PHE A 135 16.40 -1.00 29.49
N ASN A 136 17.61 -1.53 29.66
CA ASN A 136 17.90 -2.93 29.35
C ASN A 136 17.44 -3.81 30.52
N SER A 137 16.17 -4.24 30.50
CA SER A 137 15.70 -5.32 31.36
C SER A 137 16.08 -6.65 30.70
N LYS A 138 17.04 -7.38 31.26
CA LYS A 138 17.31 -8.77 30.89
C LYS A 138 16.09 -9.63 31.24
N ASN A 139 15.26 -9.91 30.25
CA ASN A 139 14.23 -10.96 30.31
C ASN A 139 14.90 -12.32 30.04
N GLU A 140 15.28 -13.04 31.10
CA GLU A 140 15.68 -14.45 30.97
C GLU A 140 14.42 -15.30 30.68
N ARG A 141 14.45 -16.08 29.58
CA ARG A 141 13.44 -17.13 29.30
C ARG A 141 13.71 -18.30 30.25
N PHE A 142 12.73 -18.71 31.06
CA PHE A 142 12.87 -19.81 32.02
C PHE A 142 12.28 -21.12 31.47
N LEU A 143 13.06 -22.20 31.51
CA LEU A 143 12.72 -23.54 31.00
C LEU A 143 12.31 -24.55 32.09
N LYS A 144 11.98 -24.09 33.31
CA LYS A 144 11.71 -25.00 34.43
C LYS A 144 10.20 -25.24 34.61
N GLU A 145 9.81 -26.51 34.77
CA GLU A 145 8.43 -26.96 35.06
C GLU A 145 7.88 -26.37 36.38
N GLN A 146 8.77 -25.96 37.29
CA GLN A 146 8.45 -25.27 38.54
C GLN A 146 9.32 -24.02 38.71
N LEU A 147 8.67 -22.91 39.05
CA LEU A 147 9.32 -21.64 39.35
C LEU A 147 9.31 -21.38 40.86
N THR A 148 10.49 -21.16 41.43
CA THR A 148 10.64 -20.74 42.84
C THR A 148 10.81 -19.23 42.87
N VAL A 149 9.79 -18.51 43.33
CA VAL A 149 9.86 -17.05 43.49
C VAL A 149 10.41 -16.74 44.86
N LYS A 150 11.48 -15.94 44.96
CA LYS A 150 11.97 -15.39 46.23
C LYS A 150 11.61 -13.90 46.30
N VAL A 151 10.86 -13.50 47.31
CA VAL A 151 10.52 -12.08 47.55
C VAL A 151 11.26 -11.64 48.82
N ASN A 152 12.07 -10.60 48.70
CA ASN A 152 12.74 -9.95 49.83
C ASN A 152 11.98 -8.68 50.18
N VAL A 153 11.54 -8.56 51.43
CA VAL A 153 10.90 -7.34 51.95
C VAL A 153 11.88 -6.66 52.89
N THR A 154 12.13 -5.37 52.69
CA THR A 154 12.98 -4.53 53.54
C THR A 154 12.25 -3.24 53.90
N GLU A 155 12.08 -2.96 55.18
CA GLU A 155 11.52 -1.69 55.68
C GLU A 155 12.63 -0.90 56.40
N GLU A 156 12.93 0.31 55.94
CA GLU A 156 13.87 1.23 56.61
C GLU A 156 13.10 2.19 57.51
N GLY A 157 13.29 2.07 58.83
CA GLY A 157 12.69 3.00 59.79
C GLY A 157 13.42 4.35 59.82
N THR A 158 12.71 5.44 59.49
CA THR A 158 13.17 6.80 59.79
C THR A 158 12.74 7.19 61.21
N GLY A 159 13.56 6.87 62.20
CA GLY A 159 13.30 7.19 63.60
C GLY A 159 14.50 6.96 64.50
N ASP A 160 14.71 7.90 65.43
CA ASP A 160 15.90 8.11 66.25
C ASP A 160 16.49 6.84 66.91
N ARG A 161 17.82 6.70 66.86
CA ARG A 161 18.56 5.52 67.35
C ARG A 161 18.65 5.54 68.88
N SER A 162 17.66 5.02 69.57
CA SER A 162 17.87 4.54 70.95
C SER A 162 16.84 3.50 71.40
N LYS A 163 17.37 2.32 71.76
CA LYS A 163 16.75 1.15 72.43
C LYS A 163 15.47 0.57 71.79
N PHE A 164 15.63 -0.53 71.05
CA PHE A 164 14.55 -1.49 70.82
C PHE A 164 15.03 -2.93 71.03
N SER A 165 14.25 -3.68 71.80
CA SER A 165 14.27 -5.13 71.90
C SER A 165 13.94 -5.77 70.55
N ILE A 166 14.60 -6.88 70.23
CA ILE A 166 14.30 -7.72 69.06
C ILE A 166 12.84 -8.16 69.15
N CYS A 167 11.95 -7.53 68.39
CA CYS A 167 10.59 -8.00 68.19
C CYS A 167 10.57 -8.88 66.94
N GLU A 168 10.20 -10.15 67.10
CA GLU A 168 9.83 -10.99 65.96
C GLU A 168 8.42 -10.58 65.51
N ILE A 169 8.32 -10.03 64.31
CA ILE A 169 7.04 -9.57 63.73
C ILE A 169 6.67 -10.58 62.64
N SER A 170 5.49 -11.19 62.76
CA SER A 170 4.93 -12.04 61.70
C SER A 170 4.14 -11.19 60.71
N VAL A 171 4.57 -11.14 59.45
CA VAL A 171 3.89 -10.41 58.36
C VAL A 171 3.23 -11.42 57.42
N ILE A 172 2.00 -11.14 56.98
CA ILE A 172 1.30 -11.95 55.97
C ILE A 172 1.62 -11.38 54.59
N CYS A 173 2.23 -12.19 53.74
CA CYS A 173 2.49 -11.84 52.35
C CYS A 173 1.52 -12.60 51.44
N LEU A 174 0.78 -11.87 50.64
CA LEU A 174 -0.18 -12.35 49.65
C LEU A 174 0.50 -12.38 48.28
N PHE A 175 0.21 -13.41 47.48
CA PHE A 175 0.68 -13.51 46.11
C PHE A 175 -0.48 -13.81 45.16
N GLN A 176 -0.43 -13.19 43.99
CA GLN A 176 -1.36 -13.38 42.89
C GLN A 176 -0.58 -13.67 41.61
N VAL A 177 -0.99 -14.71 40.90
CA VAL A 177 -0.41 -15.11 39.63
C VAL A 177 -1.43 -14.81 38.55
N LEU A 178 -1.09 -13.88 37.68
CA LEU A 178 -1.91 -13.43 36.57
C LEU A 178 -1.38 -14.00 35.26
N SER A 179 -2.28 -14.48 34.41
CA SER A 179 -1.97 -14.81 33.01
C SER A 179 -3.15 -14.38 32.15
N ARG A 180 -2.88 -13.86 30.95
CA ARG A 180 -3.92 -13.38 30.00
C ARG A 180 -4.92 -12.39 30.62
N GLY A 181 -4.46 -11.59 31.58
CA GLY A 181 -5.27 -10.58 32.26
C GLY A 181 -6.29 -11.12 33.26
N VAL A 182 -6.14 -12.36 33.74
CA VAL A 182 -6.95 -12.95 34.81
C VAL A 182 -6.06 -13.54 35.91
N ILE A 183 -6.54 -13.52 37.16
CA ILE A 183 -5.88 -14.19 38.29
C ILE A 183 -6.12 -15.70 38.14
N VAL A 184 -5.05 -16.45 37.91
CA VAL A 184 -5.08 -17.91 37.74
C VAL A 184 -4.85 -18.61 39.06
N HIS A 185 -3.97 -18.07 39.89
CA HIS A 185 -3.66 -18.61 41.21
C HIS A 185 -3.47 -17.48 42.22
N HIS A 186 -3.89 -17.68 43.47
CA HIS A 186 -3.65 -16.75 44.57
C HIS A 186 -3.38 -17.53 45.86
N GLY A 187 -2.61 -16.95 46.76
CA GLY A 187 -2.32 -17.56 48.05
C GLY A 187 -1.65 -16.59 49.01
N TYR A 188 -1.33 -17.08 50.20
CA TYR A 188 -0.62 -16.33 51.22
C TYR A 188 0.42 -17.19 51.93
N GLU A 189 1.45 -16.55 52.44
CA GLU A 189 2.48 -17.16 53.29
C GLU A 189 2.76 -16.24 54.48
N LYS A 190 2.99 -16.85 55.65
CA LYS A 190 3.38 -16.10 56.85
C LYS A 190 4.89 -16.04 56.93
N VAL A 191 5.44 -14.83 57.10
CA VAL A 191 6.89 -14.59 57.16
C VAL A 191 7.24 -14.00 58.51
N GLU A 192 8.16 -14.64 59.21
CA GLU A 192 8.76 -14.08 60.42
C GLU A 192 9.91 -13.15 60.03
N VAL A 193 9.78 -11.87 60.37
CA VAL A 193 10.76 -10.85 60.03
C VAL A 193 11.60 -10.55 61.27
N LYS A 194 12.93 -10.68 61.13
CA LYS A 194 13.90 -10.36 62.19
C LYS A 194 14.43 -8.94 61.96
N SER A 195 14.52 -8.14 63.03
CA SER A 195 15.05 -6.77 62.98
C SER A 195 16.29 -6.64 63.88
N PRO A 196 17.50 -6.89 63.35
CA PRO A 196 18.73 -6.76 64.14
C PRO A 196 19.15 -5.31 64.37
N ASN A 197 18.88 -4.40 63.42
CA ASN A 197 19.45 -3.04 63.38
C ASN A 197 18.44 -1.92 63.05
N GLY A 198 17.13 -2.15 63.22
CA GLY A 198 16.08 -1.18 62.87
C GLY A 198 15.60 -1.21 61.40
N ALA A 199 16.20 -2.06 60.57
CA ALA A 199 15.67 -2.46 59.26
C ALA A 199 15.21 -3.92 59.33
N ALA A 200 13.92 -4.15 59.06
CA ALA A 200 13.31 -5.47 59.13
C ALA A 200 13.44 -6.16 57.76
N SER A 201 14.04 -7.37 57.70
CA SER A 201 14.21 -8.11 56.44
C SER A 201 13.80 -9.57 56.52
N GLY A 202 13.10 -10.06 55.49
CA GLY A 202 12.63 -11.45 55.41
C GLY A 202 12.47 -11.91 53.96
N THR A 203 12.59 -13.22 53.73
CA THR A 203 12.45 -13.84 52.40
C THR A 203 11.32 -14.86 52.41
N VAL A 204 10.38 -14.73 51.48
CA VAL A 204 9.34 -15.76 51.24
C VAL A 204 9.61 -16.48 49.93
N SER A 205 9.41 -17.80 49.93
CA SER A 205 9.55 -18.64 48.74
C SER A 205 8.29 -19.47 48.50
N PHE A 206 7.72 -19.40 47.30
CA PHE A 206 6.63 -20.30 46.89
C PHE A 206 6.96 -20.97 45.55
N LYS A 207 6.35 -22.15 45.32
CA LYS A 207 6.50 -22.93 44.09
C LYS A 207 5.28 -22.75 43.20
N GLN A 208 5.50 -22.32 41.95
CA GLN A 208 4.46 -22.24 40.93
C GLN A 208 4.73 -23.26 39.82
N SER A 209 3.79 -24.19 39.61
CA SER A 209 3.80 -25.08 38.45
C SER A 209 3.42 -24.31 37.19
N ILE A 210 4.23 -24.38 36.13
CA ILE A 210 3.97 -23.67 34.86
C ILE A 210 3.30 -24.64 33.87
N GLY A 211 1.98 -24.49 33.67
CA GLY A 211 1.20 -25.24 32.69
C GLY A 211 0.89 -24.45 31.41
N VAL A 212 0.26 -25.11 30.44
CA VAL A 212 -0.16 -24.52 29.14
C VAL A 212 -1.19 -23.38 29.31
N ASP A 213 -1.92 -23.40 30.41
CA ASP A 213 -2.87 -22.37 30.85
C ASP A 213 -2.19 -21.04 31.21
N LEU A 214 -0.92 -21.09 31.65
CA LEU A 214 -0.15 -19.92 32.06
C LEU A 214 0.66 -19.25 30.92
N ALA A 215 0.72 -19.87 29.74
CA ALA A 215 1.40 -19.32 28.56
C ALA A 215 0.63 -18.16 27.89
N PRO A 216 1.28 -17.18 27.23
CA PRO A 216 2.71 -17.06 26.96
C PRO A 216 3.49 -16.23 28.01
N ALA A 217 2.79 -15.53 28.91
CA ALA A 217 3.41 -14.71 29.94
C ALA A 217 2.63 -14.83 31.25
N VAL A 218 3.39 -14.89 32.34
CA VAL A 218 2.89 -14.98 33.71
C VAL A 218 3.36 -13.76 34.46
N GLN A 219 2.44 -12.97 34.99
CA GLN A 219 2.76 -11.88 35.89
C GLN A 219 2.53 -12.36 37.33
N ILE A 220 3.52 -12.16 38.19
CA ILE A 220 3.42 -12.47 39.61
C ILE A 220 3.41 -11.15 40.36
N LEU A 221 2.33 -10.90 41.10
CA LEU A 221 2.19 -9.79 42.04
C LEU A 221 2.30 -10.36 43.45
N ALA A 222 3.20 -9.83 44.26
CA ALA A 222 3.28 -10.12 45.68
C ALA A 222 3.12 -8.83 46.46
N TYR A 223 2.32 -8.85 47.52
CA TYR A 223 2.17 -7.71 48.41
C TYR A 223 2.02 -8.17 49.86
N CYS A 224 2.56 -7.39 50.79
CA CYS A 224 2.49 -7.66 52.21
C CYS A 224 1.87 -6.45 52.92
N VAL A 225 0.93 -6.72 53.82
CA VAL A 225 0.33 -5.68 54.66
C VAL A 225 1.16 -5.60 55.94
N LEU A 226 1.83 -4.48 56.14
CA LEU A 226 2.69 -4.25 57.30
C LEU A 226 1.85 -3.89 58.54
N PRO A 227 2.36 -4.11 59.76
CA PRO A 227 1.66 -3.68 60.98
C PRO A 227 1.39 -2.15 61.04
N SER A 228 2.14 -1.37 60.26
CA SER A 228 1.96 0.07 60.06
C SER A 228 0.76 0.43 59.16
N GLU A 229 -0.04 -0.55 58.74
CA GLU A 229 -1.14 -0.45 57.75
C GLU A 229 -0.69 -0.07 56.33
N ASN A 230 0.61 0.12 56.12
CA ASN A 230 1.20 0.32 54.80
C ASN A 230 1.29 -0.99 54.01
N VAL A 231 1.11 -0.92 52.69
CA VAL A 231 1.21 -2.08 51.79
C VAL A 231 2.50 -1.99 50.98
N ALA A 232 3.38 -2.97 51.16
CA ALA A 232 4.55 -3.14 50.30
C ALA A 232 4.19 -4.12 49.17
N ALA A 233 4.30 -3.70 47.91
CA ALA A 233 3.95 -4.52 46.75
C ALA A 233 5.07 -4.54 45.71
N GLY A 234 5.25 -5.69 45.05
CA GLY A 234 6.18 -5.89 43.94
C GLY A 234 5.57 -6.79 42.89
N SER A 235 5.83 -6.50 41.62
CA SER A 235 5.38 -7.34 40.50
C SER A 235 6.53 -7.68 39.56
N ARG A 236 6.45 -8.85 38.93
CA ARG A 236 7.40 -9.27 37.90
C ARG A 236 6.73 -10.13 36.84
N ASP A 237 7.11 -9.89 35.59
CA ASP A 237 6.64 -10.65 34.45
C ASP A 237 7.65 -11.76 34.08
N PHE A 238 7.12 -12.95 33.82
CA PHE A 238 7.87 -14.13 33.41
C PHE A 238 7.35 -14.60 32.05
N MET A 239 8.24 -14.59 31.05
CA MET A 239 7.93 -15.12 29.73
C MET A 239 8.06 -16.64 29.74
N THR A 240 7.03 -17.35 29.29
CA THR A 240 6.96 -18.83 29.21
C THR A 240 6.99 -19.31 27.77
N GLU A 241 7.25 -20.59 27.53
CA GLU A 241 7.17 -21.16 26.17
C GLU A 241 5.75 -21.08 25.60
N LYS A 242 5.66 -20.80 24.30
CA LYS A 242 4.38 -20.74 23.57
C LYS A 242 3.86 -22.14 23.29
N CYS A 243 3.23 -22.75 24.29
CA CYS A 243 2.67 -24.09 24.19
C CYS A 243 1.17 -24.08 23.88
N PHE A 244 0.72 -25.00 23.01
CA PHE A 244 -0.68 -25.22 22.67
C PHE A 244 -1.19 -26.56 23.23
N LYS A 245 -2.48 -26.61 23.63
CA LYS A 245 -3.14 -27.83 24.14
C LYS A 245 -3.36 -28.85 23.02
N ASN A 246 -3.72 -28.38 21.83
CA ASN A 246 -3.81 -29.22 20.63
C ASN A 246 -2.39 -29.41 20.06
N LYS A 247 -1.85 -30.63 20.18
CA LYS A 247 -0.54 -30.97 19.64
C LYS A 247 -0.69 -31.35 18.17
N VAL A 248 -0.02 -30.62 17.29
CA VAL A 248 -0.11 -30.82 15.84
C VAL A 248 1.29 -31.13 15.32
N SER A 249 1.39 -32.14 14.47
CA SER A 249 2.61 -32.46 13.74
C SER A 249 2.32 -32.68 12.26
N LEU A 250 3.33 -32.41 11.44
CA LEU A 250 3.24 -32.43 9.99
C LEU A 250 4.52 -33.00 9.40
N GLN A 251 4.42 -33.93 8.44
CA GLN A 251 5.58 -34.50 7.77
C GLN A 251 5.24 -35.04 6.38
N PHE A 252 6.15 -34.89 5.41
CA PHE A 252 6.05 -35.58 4.12
C PHE A 252 6.64 -36.99 4.19
N SER A 253 6.04 -37.91 3.46
CA SER A 253 6.53 -39.28 3.33
C SER A 253 6.55 -39.70 1.86
N PRO A 254 7.72 -39.70 1.19
CA PRO A 254 9.06 -39.28 1.66
C PRO A 254 9.30 -37.75 1.67
N THR A 255 10.37 -37.28 2.33
CA THR A 255 10.76 -35.85 2.44
C THR A 255 11.53 -35.30 1.23
N THR A 256 11.77 -36.15 0.24
CA THR A 256 12.38 -35.80 -1.06
C THR A 256 11.54 -36.38 -2.18
N ALA A 257 11.39 -35.65 -3.28
CA ALA A 257 10.63 -36.12 -4.45
C ALA A 257 11.21 -35.57 -5.76
N VAL A 258 10.82 -36.17 -6.88
CA VAL A 258 11.05 -35.60 -8.22
C VAL A 258 9.83 -34.80 -8.70
N PRO A 259 10.00 -33.84 -9.63
CA PRO A 259 8.90 -33.15 -10.31
C PRO A 259 7.80 -34.11 -10.79
N GLY A 260 6.52 -33.79 -10.50
CA GLY A 260 5.36 -34.58 -10.94
C GLY A 260 5.09 -35.88 -10.17
N GLU A 261 5.94 -36.26 -9.20
CA GLU A 261 5.76 -37.47 -8.40
C GLU A 261 4.57 -37.36 -7.43
N LYS A 262 3.91 -38.48 -7.14
CA LYS A 262 2.90 -38.54 -6.07
C LYS A 262 3.58 -38.67 -4.70
N ASN A 263 3.17 -37.85 -3.75
CA ASN A 263 3.68 -37.87 -2.38
C ASN A 263 2.51 -37.80 -1.37
N THR A 264 2.75 -38.11 -0.11
CA THR A 264 1.74 -38.06 0.96
C THR A 264 2.20 -37.15 2.09
N LEU A 265 1.36 -36.17 2.44
CA LEU A 265 1.54 -35.31 3.61
C LEU A 265 0.78 -35.93 4.80
N GLN A 266 1.53 -36.32 5.82
CA GLN A 266 1.00 -36.89 7.06
C GLN A 266 0.75 -35.77 8.07
N LEU A 267 -0.48 -35.69 8.56
CA LEU A 267 -0.94 -34.72 9.54
C LEU A 267 -1.44 -35.46 10.77
N SER A 268 -1.00 -35.07 11.96
CA SER A 268 -1.50 -35.60 13.23
C SER A 268 -1.95 -34.46 14.13
N ALA A 269 -3.15 -34.59 14.70
CA ALA A 269 -3.72 -33.63 15.64
C ALA A 269 -4.79 -34.30 16.52
N GLN A 270 -5.40 -33.55 17.43
CA GLN A 270 -6.54 -34.06 18.20
C GLN A 270 -7.66 -34.58 17.26
N PRO A 271 -8.27 -35.76 17.53
CA PRO A 271 -9.40 -36.27 16.77
C PRO A 271 -10.53 -35.25 16.59
N GLY A 272 -11.09 -35.17 15.38
CA GLY A 272 -12.12 -34.19 15.02
C GLY A 272 -11.60 -32.76 14.80
N SER A 273 -10.27 -32.54 14.79
CA SER A 273 -9.69 -31.23 14.45
C SER A 273 -9.94 -30.86 12.99
N LEU A 274 -10.15 -29.57 12.75
CA LEU A 274 -10.13 -28.98 11.41
C LEU A 274 -8.81 -28.22 11.23
N CYS A 275 -8.02 -28.58 10.22
CA CYS A 275 -6.69 -28.04 10.01
C CYS A 275 -6.58 -27.27 8.69
N GLY A 276 -5.97 -26.09 8.73
CA GLY A 276 -5.56 -25.34 7.55
C GLY A 276 -4.12 -25.68 7.17
N LEU A 277 -3.92 -26.06 5.90
CA LEU A 277 -2.63 -26.46 5.34
C LEU A 277 -2.17 -25.44 4.30
N SER A 278 -0.90 -25.03 4.38
CA SER A 278 -0.25 -24.13 3.42
C SER A 278 1.11 -24.68 3.01
N ALA A 279 1.42 -24.73 1.71
CA ALA A 279 2.77 -25.03 1.21
C ALA A 279 3.23 -23.94 0.25
N VAL A 280 4.37 -23.34 0.54
CA VAL A 280 4.92 -22.17 -0.18
C VAL A 280 6.34 -22.47 -0.64
N ASP A 281 6.70 -22.00 -1.84
CA ASP A 281 8.05 -22.14 -2.40
C ASP A 281 9.08 -21.36 -1.54
N GLN A 282 10.25 -21.95 -1.27
CA GLN A 282 11.37 -21.28 -0.61
C GLN A 282 11.71 -19.92 -1.24
N SER A 283 11.55 -19.79 -2.56
CA SER A 283 11.80 -18.54 -3.31
C SER A 283 10.93 -17.37 -2.82
N VAL A 284 9.67 -17.64 -2.46
CA VAL A 284 8.74 -16.64 -1.92
C VAL A 284 9.18 -16.20 -0.51
N LEU A 285 9.71 -17.14 0.27
CA LEU A 285 10.23 -16.86 1.61
C LEU A 285 11.52 -16.05 1.61
N ILE A 286 12.35 -16.22 0.57
CA ILE A 286 13.55 -15.39 0.34
C ILE A 286 13.15 -13.94 0.03
N LEU A 287 12.08 -13.73 -0.77
CA LEU A 287 11.61 -12.37 -1.10
C LEU A 287 11.09 -11.59 0.11
N LYS A 288 10.46 -12.28 1.08
CA LYS A 288 9.91 -11.64 2.26
C LYS A 288 10.07 -12.51 3.51
N PRO A 289 11.24 -12.49 4.16
CA PRO A 289 11.47 -13.22 5.40
C PRO A 289 10.64 -12.64 6.56
N GLY A 290 10.12 -13.50 7.44
CA GLY A 290 9.61 -13.07 8.76
C GLY A 290 8.10 -13.13 9.01
N LYS A 291 7.30 -13.84 8.20
CA LYS A 291 5.87 -14.11 8.49
C LYS A 291 5.53 -15.61 8.49
N HIS A 292 6.21 -16.38 9.33
CA HIS A 292 5.92 -17.81 9.54
C HIS A 292 4.94 -18.01 10.69
N LEU A 293 4.11 -19.05 10.62
CA LEU A 293 3.41 -19.59 11.78
C LEU A 293 4.41 -20.40 12.63
N ASP A 294 5.32 -19.71 13.33
CA ASP A 294 6.42 -20.33 14.08
C ASP A 294 6.25 -20.15 15.61
N THR A 295 6.63 -21.18 16.37
CA THR A 295 6.69 -21.19 17.85
C THR A 295 8.11 -20.98 18.41
N ASP A 296 9.08 -20.67 17.54
CA ASP A 296 10.55 -20.59 17.71
C ASP A 296 11.26 -21.96 17.64
N LYS A 297 12.34 -22.01 16.83
CA LYS A 297 12.93 -23.17 16.11
C LYS A 297 13.96 -24.01 16.89
N TYR A 298 13.97 -25.33 16.66
CA TYR A 298 15.12 -26.14 16.18
C TYR A 298 14.72 -27.62 15.93
N SER A 299 15.14 -28.21 14.80
CA SER A 299 15.69 -29.58 14.70
C SER A 299 16.01 -29.93 13.23
N GLU A 300 17.25 -30.32 12.98
CA GLU A 300 17.68 -30.98 11.74
C GLU A 300 17.51 -32.50 11.88
N ASN A 301 17.08 -33.18 10.81
CA ASN A 301 17.22 -34.63 10.69
C ASN A 301 17.61 -35.01 9.25
N ARG A 302 18.64 -35.87 9.14
CA ARG A 302 19.14 -36.51 7.91
C ARG A 302 18.59 -37.93 7.81
N VAL A 303 17.96 -38.33 6.68
CA VAL A 303 17.92 -39.75 6.22
C VAL A 303 17.72 -39.82 4.69
N SER A 304 18.24 -40.91 4.11
CA SER A 304 18.41 -41.30 2.71
C SER A 304 17.13 -41.48 1.86
N ALA A 305 17.25 -41.15 0.58
CA ALA A 305 16.25 -41.36 -0.47
C ALA A 305 16.14 -42.83 -0.93
N ARG A 306 14.93 -43.25 -1.28
CA ARG A 306 14.64 -44.43 -2.12
C ARG A 306 14.05 -43.94 -3.44
N GLU A 307 14.51 -44.50 -4.56
CA GLU A 307 14.15 -44.08 -5.91
C GLU A 307 12.83 -44.71 -6.39
N SER A 308 11.95 -43.88 -6.96
CA SER A 308 10.81 -44.30 -7.78
C SER A 308 10.99 -43.84 -9.24
N ALA A 309 10.26 -44.44 -10.18
CA ALA A 309 10.60 -44.52 -11.60
C ALA A 309 9.66 -43.71 -12.52
N GLN A 310 10.21 -42.82 -13.36
CA GLN A 310 9.64 -42.36 -14.65
C GLN A 310 10.75 -41.96 -15.65
N LEU A 311 10.44 -42.03 -16.95
CA LEU A 311 11.40 -42.03 -18.07
C LEU A 311 11.57 -40.69 -18.82
N GLU A 312 10.65 -39.73 -18.70
CA GLU A 312 10.73 -38.41 -19.33
C GLU A 312 10.11 -37.32 -18.42
N THR A 313 10.74 -36.16 -18.28
CA THR A 313 10.25 -35.06 -17.40
C THR A 313 9.86 -33.84 -18.22
N VAL A 314 8.55 -33.57 -18.32
CA VAL A 314 7.98 -32.37 -18.93
C VAL A 314 7.44 -31.47 -17.82
N ARG A 315 7.93 -30.24 -17.75
CA ARG A 315 7.69 -29.32 -16.64
C ARG A 315 6.92 -28.09 -17.10
N THR A 316 5.71 -27.94 -16.57
CA THR A 316 4.76 -26.88 -16.95
C THR A 316 4.08 -26.24 -15.74
N PHE A 317 4.00 -26.94 -14.60
CA PHE A 317 3.29 -26.49 -13.41
C PHE A 317 4.26 -25.90 -12.36
N PHE A 318 4.39 -24.57 -12.34
CA PHE A 318 5.28 -23.84 -11.44
C PHE A 318 4.54 -22.84 -10.53
N PRO A 319 3.72 -23.32 -9.58
CA PRO A 319 2.99 -22.44 -8.67
C PRO A 319 3.94 -21.74 -7.69
N GLU A 320 3.49 -20.63 -7.09
CA GLU A 320 4.19 -20.00 -5.96
C GLU A 320 3.70 -20.54 -4.61
N THR A 321 2.40 -20.85 -4.54
CA THR A 321 1.74 -21.54 -3.42
C THR A 321 1.11 -22.82 -3.95
N TRP A 322 1.49 -23.96 -3.39
CA TRP A 322 1.09 -25.27 -3.87
C TRP A 322 -0.11 -25.84 -3.11
N ILE A 323 -0.04 -25.88 -1.78
CA ILE A 323 -1.13 -26.39 -0.93
C ILE A 323 -1.80 -25.19 -0.26
N TRP A 324 -3.14 -25.10 -0.36
CA TRP A 324 -3.95 -24.10 0.34
C TRP A 324 -5.37 -24.64 0.57
N GLN A 325 -5.52 -25.54 1.55
CA GLN A 325 -6.77 -26.27 1.76
C GLN A 325 -7.03 -26.59 3.24
N LEU A 326 -8.27 -26.97 3.53
CA LEU A 326 -8.71 -27.44 4.84
C LEU A 326 -8.83 -28.97 4.86
N THR A 327 -8.33 -29.60 5.92
CA THR A 327 -8.39 -31.05 6.12
C THR A 327 -8.94 -31.37 7.51
N GLU A 328 -9.83 -32.35 7.58
CA GLU A 328 -10.34 -32.87 8.85
C GLU A 328 -9.51 -34.07 9.34
N VAL A 329 -9.23 -34.10 10.63
CA VAL A 329 -8.52 -35.21 11.28
C VAL A 329 -9.54 -36.20 11.82
N GLY A 330 -9.46 -37.44 11.34
CA GLY A 330 -10.38 -38.51 11.73
C GLY A 330 -10.20 -38.97 13.18
N ASP A 331 -11.00 -39.96 13.59
CA ASP A 331 -11.04 -40.46 14.96
C ASP A 331 -9.71 -41.10 15.42
N SER A 332 -8.87 -41.51 14.48
CA SER A 332 -7.52 -42.02 14.72
C SER A 332 -6.51 -40.95 15.16
N GLY A 333 -6.87 -39.66 15.09
CA GLY A 333 -5.94 -38.55 15.37
C GLY A 333 -4.93 -38.28 14.26
N SER A 334 -5.08 -38.93 13.09
CA SER A 334 -4.20 -38.76 11.94
C SER A 334 -4.99 -38.62 10.63
N ALA A 335 -4.43 -37.87 9.68
CA ALA A 335 -4.94 -37.70 8.33
C ALA A 335 -3.80 -37.82 7.31
N GLN A 336 -4.06 -38.49 6.19
CA GLN A 336 -3.14 -38.57 5.06
C GLN A 336 -3.69 -37.73 3.91
N VAL A 337 -2.89 -36.79 3.44
CA VAL A 337 -3.24 -35.90 2.34
C VAL A 337 -2.40 -36.27 1.12
N PRO A 338 -2.96 -37.00 0.14
CA PRO A 338 -2.25 -37.33 -1.09
C PRO A 338 -2.08 -36.07 -1.94
N VAL A 339 -0.88 -35.83 -2.45
CA VAL A 339 -0.53 -34.64 -3.24
C VAL A 339 0.33 -35.00 -4.45
N THR A 340 0.25 -34.19 -5.51
CA THR A 340 1.14 -34.31 -6.69
C THR A 340 2.15 -33.18 -6.65
N VAL A 341 3.43 -33.53 -6.64
CA VAL A 341 4.55 -32.60 -6.42
C VAL A 341 4.69 -31.65 -7.62
N PRO A 342 4.86 -30.32 -7.41
CA PRO A 342 4.98 -29.37 -8.51
C PRO A 342 6.28 -29.55 -9.30
N ASP A 343 6.32 -28.98 -10.50
CA ASP A 343 7.47 -29.13 -11.39
C ASP A 343 8.66 -28.22 -11.03
N THR A 344 8.49 -27.38 -10.00
CA THR A 344 9.55 -26.50 -9.51
C THR A 344 10.59 -27.27 -8.71
N ILE A 345 11.83 -27.26 -9.20
CA ILE A 345 13.01 -27.77 -8.47
C ILE A 345 13.37 -26.74 -7.39
N THR A 346 12.88 -26.98 -6.18
CA THR A 346 12.98 -26.08 -5.03
C THR A 346 12.71 -26.86 -3.75
N SER A 347 12.86 -26.20 -2.61
CA SER A 347 12.32 -26.70 -1.35
C SER A 347 10.95 -26.07 -1.09
N TRP A 348 9.97 -26.89 -0.74
CA TRP A 348 8.63 -26.44 -0.33
C TRP A 348 8.55 -26.43 1.18
N GLN A 349 8.21 -25.27 1.76
CA GLN A 349 7.96 -25.14 3.18
C GLN A 349 6.46 -25.25 3.43
N THR A 350 6.07 -26.17 4.31
CA THR A 350 4.68 -26.44 4.63
C THR A 350 4.40 -26.12 6.09
N GLU A 351 3.32 -25.40 6.32
CA GLU A 351 2.84 -25.01 7.64
C GLU A 351 1.41 -25.52 7.82
N ALA A 352 1.07 -25.85 9.07
CA ALA A 352 -0.27 -26.28 9.42
C ALA A 352 -0.70 -25.70 10.76
N PHE A 353 -1.98 -25.33 10.85
CA PHE A 353 -2.63 -25.04 12.12
C PHE A 353 -3.93 -25.82 12.22
N CYS A 354 -4.30 -26.27 13.42
CA CYS A 354 -5.50 -27.04 13.66
C CYS A 354 -6.35 -26.42 14.77
N LEU A 355 -7.66 -26.36 14.54
CA LEU A 355 -8.64 -25.96 15.54
C LEU A 355 -9.39 -27.21 16.02
N SER A 356 -9.60 -27.31 17.33
CA SER A 356 -10.34 -28.39 18.00
C SER A 356 -11.11 -27.82 19.19
N SER A 357 -11.96 -28.64 19.82
CA SER A 357 -12.58 -28.30 21.11
C SER A 357 -11.55 -28.07 22.23
N LYS A 358 -10.33 -28.62 22.11
CA LYS A 358 -9.21 -28.36 23.04
C LYS A 358 -8.47 -27.05 22.74
N GLY A 359 -8.76 -26.41 21.61
CA GLY A 359 -8.17 -25.15 21.16
C GLY A 359 -7.30 -25.25 19.92
N LEU A 360 -6.64 -24.12 19.61
CA LEU A 360 -5.66 -23.98 18.54
C LEU A 360 -4.43 -24.83 18.81
N GLY A 361 -3.88 -25.42 17.75
CA GLY A 361 -2.56 -26.02 17.70
C GLY A 361 -1.83 -25.58 16.44
N LEU A 362 -0.52 -25.40 16.53
CA LEU A 362 0.37 -25.09 15.41
C LEU A 362 1.35 -26.25 15.23
N ALA A 363 1.61 -26.64 13.98
CA ALA A 363 2.64 -27.61 13.63
C ALA A 363 3.97 -26.90 13.40
N SER A 364 5.07 -27.57 13.75
CA SER A 364 6.39 -27.14 13.26
C SER A 364 6.45 -27.23 11.72
N PRO A 365 7.09 -26.27 11.03
CA PRO A 365 7.19 -26.30 9.59
C PRO A 365 7.85 -27.58 9.07
N ALA A 366 7.27 -28.18 8.04
CA ALA A 366 7.81 -29.36 7.36
C ALA A 366 8.35 -28.98 5.98
N GLN A 367 9.48 -29.56 5.59
CA GLN A 367 10.12 -29.28 4.30
C GLN A 367 10.05 -30.50 3.37
N LEU A 368 9.69 -30.28 2.11
CA LEU A 368 9.84 -31.23 1.01
C LEU A 368 10.89 -30.69 0.03
N THR A 369 11.95 -31.45 -0.22
CA THR A 369 12.95 -31.06 -1.24
C THR A 369 12.63 -31.73 -2.57
N VAL A 370 12.33 -30.92 -3.59
CA VAL A 370 12.08 -31.39 -4.95
C VAL A 370 13.35 -31.21 -5.76
N PHE A 371 13.95 -32.31 -6.20
CA PHE A 371 15.25 -32.27 -6.87
C PHE A 371 15.36 -33.35 -7.95
N GLN A 372 15.94 -32.95 -9.07
CA GLN A 372 16.33 -33.83 -10.17
C GLN A 372 17.83 -33.61 -10.45
N PRO A 373 18.64 -34.66 -10.64
CA PRO A 373 20.09 -34.51 -10.85
C PRO A 373 20.46 -33.80 -12.15
N PHE A 374 19.68 -33.96 -13.21
CA PHE A 374 19.87 -33.32 -14.51
C PHE A 374 18.62 -32.52 -14.88
N PHE A 375 18.78 -31.21 -15.11
CA PHE A 375 17.65 -30.34 -15.44
C PHE A 375 18.10 -29.05 -16.14
N LEU A 376 17.15 -28.43 -16.84
CA LEU A 376 17.22 -27.16 -17.54
C LEU A 376 16.57 -26.04 -16.72
N GLU A 377 17.10 -24.83 -16.81
CA GLU A 377 16.50 -23.63 -16.20
C GLU A 377 16.50 -22.45 -17.17
N LEU A 378 15.35 -21.80 -17.32
CA LEU A 378 15.19 -20.59 -18.14
C LEU A 378 15.30 -19.33 -17.29
N SER A 379 16.14 -18.38 -17.71
CA SER A 379 16.22 -17.04 -17.12
C SER A 379 15.38 -16.06 -17.94
N LEU A 380 14.23 -15.66 -17.40
CA LEU A 380 13.27 -14.76 -18.03
C LEU A 380 13.06 -13.52 -17.15
N PRO A 381 12.88 -12.32 -17.74
CA PRO A 381 12.46 -11.14 -17.00
C PRO A 381 10.96 -11.23 -16.66
N TYR A 382 10.47 -10.27 -15.88
CA TYR A 382 9.03 -10.15 -15.61
C TYR A 382 8.24 -9.87 -16.91
N SER A 383 8.73 -8.93 -17.72
CA SER A 383 8.13 -8.56 -19.00
C SER A 383 9.17 -8.05 -20.01
N ILE A 384 8.81 -8.07 -21.30
CA ILE A 384 9.57 -7.50 -22.42
C ILE A 384 8.65 -6.65 -23.31
N ILE A 385 9.20 -5.73 -24.09
CA ILE A 385 8.40 -4.93 -25.05
C ILE A 385 8.39 -5.65 -26.41
N ARG A 386 7.26 -5.56 -27.13
CA ARG A 386 7.12 -6.13 -28.47
C ARG A 386 8.18 -5.57 -29.43
N GLY A 387 8.81 -6.44 -30.22
CA GLY A 387 9.89 -6.07 -31.14
C GLY A 387 11.25 -5.79 -30.49
N GLU A 388 11.36 -5.72 -29.17
CA GLU A 388 12.66 -5.63 -28.50
C GLU A 388 13.42 -6.95 -28.58
N ILE A 389 14.75 -6.83 -28.59
CA ILE A 389 15.65 -7.98 -28.63
C ILE A 389 16.04 -8.36 -27.19
N PHE A 390 15.77 -9.60 -26.80
CA PHE A 390 16.11 -10.14 -25.50
C PHE A 390 17.03 -11.37 -25.62
N GLU A 391 18.10 -11.43 -24.82
CA GLU A 391 18.99 -12.60 -24.75
C GLU A 391 18.38 -13.68 -23.83
N LEU A 392 17.65 -14.65 -24.40
CA LEU A 392 17.14 -15.81 -23.69
C LEU A 392 18.29 -16.72 -23.25
N LYS A 393 18.40 -16.95 -21.95
CA LYS A 393 19.40 -17.83 -21.34
C LYS A 393 18.75 -19.09 -20.82
N ALA A 394 19.23 -20.24 -21.28
CA ALA A 394 18.86 -21.54 -20.73
C ALA A 394 20.10 -22.22 -20.12
N THR A 395 20.08 -22.48 -18.83
CA THR A 395 21.20 -23.09 -18.10
C THR A 395 20.86 -24.53 -17.79
N VAL A 396 21.71 -25.45 -18.24
CA VAL A 396 21.61 -26.87 -17.91
C VAL A 396 22.56 -27.19 -16.77
N PHE A 397 22.06 -27.93 -15.80
CA PHE A 397 22.80 -28.39 -14.63
C PHE A 397 22.99 -29.91 -14.69
N ASN A 398 24.19 -30.36 -14.35
CA ASN A 398 24.50 -31.78 -14.16
C ASN A 398 25.04 -32.01 -12.74
N TYR A 399 24.22 -32.61 -11.88
CA TYR A 399 24.59 -33.08 -10.55
C TYR A 399 24.75 -34.61 -10.47
N LEU A 400 24.77 -35.31 -11.61
CA LEU A 400 25.19 -36.72 -11.66
C LEU A 400 26.70 -36.79 -11.38
N SER A 401 27.17 -37.97 -10.96
CA SER A 401 28.61 -38.21 -10.73
C SER A 401 29.43 -38.38 -12.02
N LYS A 402 28.78 -38.51 -13.18
CA LYS A 402 29.40 -38.78 -14.48
C LYS A 402 29.24 -37.60 -15.46
N CYS A 403 30.13 -37.51 -16.45
CA CYS A 403 29.99 -36.55 -17.55
C CYS A 403 28.93 -36.99 -18.57
N ILE A 404 28.19 -36.02 -19.09
CA ILE A 404 27.13 -36.21 -20.10
C ILE A 404 27.34 -35.24 -21.26
N MET A 405 26.91 -35.63 -22.47
CA MET A 405 26.80 -34.71 -23.61
C MET A 405 25.38 -34.16 -23.64
N VAL A 406 25.23 -32.84 -23.49
CA VAL A 406 23.90 -32.20 -23.45
C VAL A 406 23.63 -31.50 -24.76
N LYS A 407 22.48 -31.78 -25.36
CA LYS A 407 21.93 -31.07 -26.52
C LYS A 407 20.71 -30.26 -26.09
N VAL A 408 20.65 -28.97 -26.42
CA VAL A 408 19.52 -28.09 -26.06
C VAL A 408 18.80 -27.59 -27.31
N THR A 409 17.48 -27.77 -27.35
CA THR A 409 16.64 -27.43 -28.51
C THR A 409 15.44 -26.59 -28.06
N PRO A 410 15.27 -25.35 -28.56
CA PRO A 410 14.05 -24.59 -28.34
C PRO A 410 12.93 -25.08 -29.27
N ALA A 411 11.68 -25.04 -28.80
CA ALA A 411 10.52 -25.33 -29.64
C ALA A 411 10.22 -24.15 -30.59
N PRO A 412 9.89 -24.41 -31.87
CA PRO A 412 9.47 -23.37 -32.80
C PRO A 412 8.10 -22.81 -32.39
N SER A 413 7.88 -21.51 -32.61
CA SER A 413 6.61 -20.83 -32.39
C SER A 413 6.39 -19.75 -33.46
N SER A 414 5.13 -19.46 -33.79
CA SER A 414 4.75 -18.31 -34.63
C SER A 414 4.83 -16.98 -33.88
N ASP A 415 4.87 -17.03 -32.55
CA ASP A 415 4.65 -15.86 -31.69
C ASP A 415 5.93 -15.09 -31.37
N TYR A 416 7.08 -15.70 -31.66
CA TYR A 416 8.41 -15.14 -31.44
C TYR A 416 9.44 -15.72 -32.42
N THR A 417 10.51 -14.98 -32.68
CA THR A 417 11.68 -15.49 -33.42
C THR A 417 12.83 -15.77 -32.45
N LEU A 418 13.57 -16.86 -32.69
CA LEU A 418 14.76 -17.24 -31.93
C LEU A 418 15.94 -17.38 -32.89
N ASN A 419 16.92 -16.49 -32.77
CA ASN A 419 18.16 -16.53 -33.54
C ASN A 419 19.33 -16.97 -32.66
N ALA A 420 20.30 -17.68 -33.24
CA ALA A 420 21.52 -18.08 -32.54
C ALA A 420 22.38 -16.86 -32.17
N SER A 421 22.93 -16.82 -30.96
CA SER A 421 23.76 -15.71 -30.47
C SER A 421 25.26 -15.83 -30.84
N SER A 422 25.64 -16.77 -31.72
CA SER A 422 27.01 -17.21 -32.14
C SER A 422 27.64 -18.40 -31.37
N ASP A 423 28.43 -19.19 -32.12
CA ASP A 423 28.98 -20.56 -31.94
C ASP A 423 27.96 -21.72 -31.96
N ASP A 424 27.92 -22.42 -33.10
CA ASP A 424 26.98 -23.47 -33.55
C ASP A 424 27.12 -24.81 -32.82
N GLN A 425 27.30 -24.80 -31.50
CA GLN A 425 27.19 -26.01 -30.70
C GLN A 425 26.15 -25.86 -29.60
N TYR A 426 24.91 -26.19 -29.98
CA TYR A 426 23.82 -26.51 -29.05
C TYR A 426 24.06 -27.82 -28.28
N SER A 427 25.21 -28.47 -28.53
CA SER A 427 25.74 -29.62 -27.80
C SER A 427 26.98 -29.22 -26.99
N SER A 428 27.05 -29.58 -25.71
CA SER A 428 28.24 -29.34 -24.90
C SER A 428 28.48 -30.48 -23.91
N CYS A 429 29.74 -30.85 -23.71
CA CYS A 429 30.16 -31.66 -22.59
C CYS A 429 29.80 -30.97 -21.27
N LEU A 430 29.18 -31.70 -20.34
CA LEU A 430 28.83 -31.21 -19.02
C LEU A 430 29.15 -32.28 -17.96
N CYS A 431 30.19 -32.02 -17.17
CA CYS A 431 30.64 -32.92 -16.11
C CYS A 431 29.95 -32.69 -14.76
N ALA A 432 30.26 -33.55 -13.79
CA ALA A 432 29.65 -33.55 -12.47
C ALA A 432 29.77 -32.19 -11.76
N ASN A 433 28.65 -31.75 -11.16
CA ASN A 433 28.49 -30.43 -10.55
C ASN A 433 28.74 -29.24 -11.49
N GLY A 434 28.73 -29.49 -12.81
CA GLY A 434 28.88 -28.49 -13.85
C GLY A 434 27.56 -27.83 -14.22
N ARG A 435 27.64 -26.62 -14.79
CA ARG A 435 26.53 -25.97 -15.49
C ARG A 435 27.00 -25.38 -16.82
N LYS A 436 26.15 -25.39 -17.84
CA LYS A 436 26.39 -24.72 -19.13
C LYS A 436 25.17 -23.86 -19.48
N THR A 437 25.42 -22.63 -19.89
CA THR A 437 24.36 -21.71 -20.33
C THR A 437 24.39 -21.56 -21.85
N PHE A 438 23.25 -21.83 -22.47
CA PHE A 438 22.97 -21.63 -23.88
C PHE A 438 22.16 -20.34 -24.06
N LYS A 439 22.35 -19.67 -25.20
CA LYS A 439 21.85 -18.32 -25.44
C LYS A 439 21.18 -18.23 -26.80
N TRP A 440 20.01 -17.60 -26.83
CA TRP A 440 19.31 -17.24 -28.05
C TRP A 440 18.89 -15.77 -28.01
N ILE A 441 18.81 -15.17 -29.18
CA ILE A 441 18.25 -13.84 -29.40
C ILE A 441 16.75 -14.04 -29.64
N LEU A 442 15.93 -13.68 -28.67
CA LEU A 442 14.46 -13.75 -28.72
C LEU A 442 13.90 -12.38 -29.11
N THR A 443 13.02 -12.37 -30.11
CA THR A 443 12.23 -11.19 -30.48
C THR A 443 10.74 -11.56 -30.50
N PRO A 444 9.92 -10.96 -29.62
CA PRO A 444 8.49 -11.26 -29.54
C PRO A 444 7.71 -10.53 -30.65
N SER A 445 6.71 -11.19 -31.21
CA SER A 445 5.85 -10.64 -32.26
C SER A 445 4.42 -10.36 -31.79
N VAL A 446 3.95 -11.03 -30.74
CA VAL A 446 2.58 -10.90 -30.20
C VAL A 446 2.57 -10.22 -28.82
N LEU A 447 1.48 -9.55 -28.48
CA LEU A 447 1.25 -8.95 -27.16
C LEU A 447 0.62 -9.95 -26.19
N GLY A 448 0.84 -9.77 -24.89
CA GLY A 448 0.26 -10.62 -23.85
C GLY A 448 1.18 -11.74 -23.39
N VAL A 449 0.61 -12.87 -22.97
CA VAL A 449 1.36 -13.96 -22.35
C VAL A 449 1.92 -14.90 -23.40
N LEU A 450 3.25 -14.99 -23.48
CA LEU A 450 4.01 -15.80 -24.43
C LEU A 450 4.56 -17.06 -23.77
N ASN A 451 4.29 -18.26 -24.30
CA ASN A 451 4.82 -19.51 -23.76
C ASN A 451 6.09 -19.93 -24.50
N ILE A 452 7.21 -19.95 -23.78
CA ILE A 452 8.53 -20.33 -24.30
C ILE A 452 8.82 -21.76 -23.84
N THR A 453 9.10 -22.67 -24.79
CA THR A 453 9.43 -24.07 -24.50
C THR A 453 10.84 -24.40 -24.96
N VAL A 454 11.64 -25.01 -24.08
CA VAL A 454 13.02 -25.45 -24.38
C VAL A 454 13.25 -26.83 -23.79
N SER A 455 13.92 -27.70 -24.54
CA SER A 455 14.22 -29.08 -24.18
C SER A 455 15.73 -29.30 -24.11
N ALA A 456 16.20 -29.95 -23.06
CA ALA A 456 17.58 -30.41 -22.92
C ALA A 456 17.61 -31.95 -22.89
N GLU A 457 18.42 -32.55 -23.75
CA GLU A 457 18.61 -33.99 -23.87
C GLU A 457 20.05 -34.39 -23.56
N ALA A 458 20.24 -35.44 -22.77
CA ALA A 458 21.50 -36.16 -22.67
C ALA A 458 21.62 -37.16 -23.84
N GLU A 459 22.52 -36.86 -24.78
CA GLU A 459 22.71 -37.62 -26.01
C GLU A 459 23.86 -38.64 -25.87
N ALA A 460 23.71 -39.81 -26.47
CA ALA A 460 24.80 -40.79 -26.57
C ALA A 460 25.83 -40.30 -27.59
N SER A 461 27.08 -40.12 -27.17
CA SER A 461 28.16 -39.68 -28.06
C SER A 461 29.44 -40.48 -27.82
N GLN A 462 30.24 -40.66 -28.87
CA GLN A 462 31.58 -41.24 -28.80
C GLN A 462 32.67 -40.20 -28.45
N THR A 463 32.31 -38.93 -28.36
CA THR A 463 33.21 -37.86 -27.92
C THR A 463 33.59 -38.05 -26.46
N VAL A 464 34.89 -38.02 -26.20
CA VAL A 464 35.46 -38.09 -24.85
C VAL A 464 35.31 -36.71 -24.19
N CYS A 465 34.63 -36.66 -23.05
CA CYS A 465 34.55 -35.47 -22.20
C CYS A 465 35.40 -35.73 -20.96
N ASP A 466 36.40 -34.89 -20.70
CA ASP A 466 37.31 -35.01 -19.54
C ASP A 466 37.92 -36.42 -19.35
N ASN A 467 38.40 -37.00 -20.46
CA ASN A 467 39.01 -38.34 -20.53
C ASN A 467 38.08 -39.54 -20.22
N GLU A 468 36.76 -39.34 -20.09
CA GLU A 468 35.75 -40.40 -19.95
C GLU A 468 34.74 -40.42 -21.12
N ILE A 469 34.20 -41.61 -21.43
CA ILE A 469 33.08 -41.75 -22.39
C ILE A 469 31.82 -41.21 -21.72
N VAL A 470 31.08 -40.34 -22.42
CA VAL A 470 29.84 -39.78 -21.88
C VAL A 470 28.82 -40.86 -21.55
N SER A 471 28.21 -40.74 -20.38
CA SER A 471 27.14 -41.63 -19.96
C SER A 471 25.78 -41.01 -20.27
N VAL A 472 24.81 -41.83 -20.67
CA VAL A 472 23.41 -41.41 -20.77
C VAL A 472 22.68 -41.89 -19.52
N PRO A 473 22.07 -41.01 -18.73
CA PRO A 473 21.28 -41.44 -17.58
C PRO A 473 20.03 -42.21 -18.06
N GLU A 474 19.73 -43.33 -17.42
CA GLU A 474 18.54 -44.14 -17.73
C GLU A 474 17.22 -43.42 -17.37
N ARG A 475 17.26 -42.44 -16.45
CA ARG A 475 16.10 -41.66 -15.98
C ARG A 475 16.36 -40.16 -16.14
N GLY A 476 15.34 -39.42 -16.56
CA GLY A 476 15.45 -37.97 -16.79
C GLY A 476 16.41 -37.62 -17.91
N ARG A 477 16.48 -38.45 -18.97
CA ARG A 477 17.34 -38.22 -20.13
C ARG A 477 17.01 -36.91 -20.84
N ILE A 478 15.73 -36.57 -20.90
CA ILE A 478 15.21 -35.35 -21.52
C ILE A 478 14.45 -34.57 -20.46
N ASP A 479 14.77 -33.28 -20.34
CA ASP A 479 14.04 -32.34 -19.51
C ASP A 479 13.52 -31.19 -20.38
N THR A 480 12.19 -31.03 -20.42
CA THR A 480 11.51 -30.00 -21.20
C THR A 480 10.82 -29.01 -20.27
N VAL A 481 11.10 -27.72 -20.47
CA VAL A 481 10.57 -26.63 -19.62
C VAL A 481 9.77 -25.66 -20.46
N THR A 482 8.52 -25.43 -20.08
CA THR A 482 7.68 -24.37 -20.64
C THR A 482 7.48 -23.26 -19.61
N ARG A 483 7.78 -22.01 -19.98
CA ARG A 483 7.61 -20.82 -19.12
C ARG A 483 6.89 -19.71 -19.86
N SER A 484 5.99 -19.03 -19.15
CA SER A 484 5.26 -17.88 -19.66
C SER A 484 6.05 -16.57 -19.45
N LEU A 485 6.05 -15.69 -20.45
CA LEU A 485 6.69 -14.37 -20.45
C LEU A 485 5.67 -13.31 -20.89
N LEU A 486 5.56 -12.21 -20.15
CA LEU A 486 4.63 -11.12 -20.50
C LEU A 486 5.25 -10.18 -21.55
N VAL A 487 4.58 -9.98 -22.68
CA VAL A 487 4.95 -9.03 -23.72
C VAL A 487 4.06 -7.79 -23.65
N GLN A 488 4.67 -6.62 -23.47
CA GLN A 488 4.00 -5.32 -23.40
C GLN A 488 4.11 -4.57 -24.72
N ALA A 489 3.17 -3.65 -24.97
CA ALA A 489 3.18 -2.80 -26.14
C ALA A 489 4.28 -1.73 -26.06
N GLU A 490 4.83 -1.39 -27.20
CA GLU A 490 5.78 -0.29 -27.41
C GLU A 490 5.11 1.09 -27.30
N GLY A 491 5.93 2.13 -27.14
CA GLY A 491 5.47 3.53 -27.09
C GLY A 491 5.11 4.03 -25.68
N THR A 492 4.35 5.13 -25.62
CA THR A 492 3.91 5.75 -24.35
C THR A 492 2.42 5.52 -24.15
N GLU A 493 2.05 5.06 -22.96
CA GLU A 493 0.64 4.89 -22.59
C GLU A 493 -0.04 6.25 -22.38
N LYS A 494 -1.19 6.45 -23.02
CA LYS A 494 -2.13 7.54 -22.75
C LYS A 494 -3.45 6.97 -22.29
N THR A 495 -4.13 7.73 -21.42
CA THR A 495 -5.43 7.34 -20.87
C THR A 495 -6.45 8.44 -21.18
N LYS A 496 -7.58 8.05 -21.77
CA LYS A 496 -8.78 8.87 -21.95
C LYS A 496 -9.85 8.39 -21.00
N THR A 497 -10.56 9.33 -20.39
CA THR A 497 -11.57 9.04 -19.37
C THR A 497 -12.87 9.75 -19.71
N TYR A 498 -13.97 9.02 -19.64
CA TYR A 498 -15.33 9.51 -19.82
C TYR A 498 -16.09 9.24 -18.54
N SER A 499 -16.72 10.25 -17.94
CA SER A 499 -17.41 10.10 -16.67
C SER A 499 -18.80 10.75 -16.73
N TRP A 500 -19.77 10.11 -16.08
CA TRP A 500 -21.16 10.56 -15.97
C TRP A 500 -21.65 10.43 -14.53
N LEU A 501 -22.61 11.27 -14.18
CA LEU A 501 -23.43 11.12 -12.97
C LEU A 501 -24.89 10.97 -13.39
N LEU A 502 -25.47 9.79 -13.14
CA LEU A 502 -26.81 9.44 -13.59
C LEU A 502 -27.73 9.27 -12.38
N CYS A 503 -28.76 10.09 -12.30
CA CYS A 503 -29.72 10.16 -11.18
C CYS A 503 -31.14 9.85 -11.68
N PRO A 504 -31.50 8.56 -11.86
CA PRO A 504 -32.76 8.16 -12.49
C PRO A 504 -34.05 8.60 -11.75
N LYS A 505 -34.04 8.72 -10.41
CA LYS A 505 -35.21 9.13 -9.59
C LYS A 505 -36.53 8.38 -9.93
N GLY A 506 -36.44 7.13 -10.38
CA GLY A 506 -37.57 6.30 -10.82
C GLY A 506 -37.71 6.15 -12.34
N ASP A 507 -37.08 7.03 -13.12
CA ASP A 507 -37.04 6.95 -14.58
C ASP A 507 -35.84 6.11 -15.07
N THR A 508 -35.75 5.91 -16.39
CA THR A 508 -34.60 5.28 -17.03
C THR A 508 -33.75 6.35 -17.71
N LEU A 509 -32.45 6.42 -17.36
CA LEU A 509 -31.49 7.30 -17.99
C LEU A 509 -30.51 6.49 -18.85
N SER A 510 -30.20 6.99 -20.04
CA SER A 510 -29.27 6.33 -20.96
C SER A 510 -28.26 7.31 -21.53
N GLU A 511 -26.99 6.90 -21.55
CA GLU A 511 -25.87 7.62 -22.17
C GLU A 511 -25.17 6.71 -23.18
N GLU A 512 -24.45 7.31 -24.12
CA GLU A 512 -23.64 6.57 -25.08
C GLU A 512 -22.21 7.10 -25.12
N VAL A 513 -21.25 6.20 -25.31
CA VAL A 513 -19.85 6.54 -25.49
C VAL A 513 -19.27 5.81 -26.69
N ASP A 514 -18.57 6.57 -27.53
CA ASP A 514 -17.81 6.05 -28.65
C ASP A 514 -16.32 5.99 -28.28
N LEU A 515 -15.82 4.77 -28.07
CA LEU A 515 -14.42 4.54 -27.73
C LEU A 515 -13.59 4.48 -29.01
N THR A 516 -13.20 5.65 -29.52
CA THR A 516 -12.36 5.79 -30.71
C THR A 516 -10.87 5.79 -30.36
N LEU A 517 -10.09 5.03 -31.15
CA LEU A 517 -8.63 5.01 -31.06
C LEU A 517 -8.02 5.97 -32.10
N PRO A 518 -7.05 6.82 -31.71
CA PRO A 518 -6.26 7.59 -32.67
C PRO A 518 -5.55 6.71 -33.70
N LYS A 519 -5.22 7.28 -34.88
CA LYS A 519 -4.56 6.53 -35.97
C LYS A 519 -3.16 6.01 -35.62
N ASP A 520 -2.46 6.69 -34.71
CA ASP A 520 -1.08 6.35 -34.31
C ASP A 520 -1.02 5.38 -33.12
N VAL A 521 -2.15 4.75 -32.78
CA VAL A 521 -2.22 3.76 -31.69
C VAL A 521 -1.56 2.46 -32.13
N ILE A 522 -0.80 1.89 -31.20
CA ILE A 522 -0.20 0.58 -31.34
C ILE A 522 -1.28 -0.49 -31.31
N GLU A 523 -1.37 -1.28 -32.38
CA GLU A 523 -2.39 -2.33 -32.52
C GLU A 523 -2.31 -3.35 -31.38
N GLY A 524 -3.45 -3.63 -30.75
CA GLY A 524 -3.59 -4.52 -29.60
C GLY A 524 -3.19 -3.91 -28.25
N SER A 525 -2.70 -2.66 -28.20
CA SER A 525 -2.36 -1.98 -26.94
C SER A 525 -3.56 -1.37 -26.21
N ALA A 526 -4.68 -1.19 -26.90
CA ALA A 526 -5.87 -0.56 -26.36
C ALA A 526 -6.57 -1.47 -25.35
N ARG A 527 -6.82 -0.93 -24.16
CA ARG A 527 -7.56 -1.55 -23.06
C ARG A 527 -8.61 -0.59 -22.55
N SER A 528 -9.78 -1.08 -22.18
CA SER A 528 -10.82 -0.22 -21.63
C SER A 528 -11.57 -0.90 -20.50
N SER A 529 -11.90 -0.13 -19.47
CA SER A 529 -12.67 -0.60 -18.33
C SER A 529 -13.80 0.37 -18.02
N VAL A 530 -14.86 -0.16 -17.43
CA VAL A 530 -15.95 0.63 -16.86
C VAL A 530 -15.99 0.44 -15.35
N SER A 531 -16.14 1.55 -14.64
CA SER A 531 -16.21 1.59 -13.17
C SER A 531 -17.47 2.30 -12.71
N VAL A 532 -18.10 1.76 -11.67
CA VAL A 532 -19.39 2.21 -11.14
C VAL A 532 -19.29 2.42 -9.62
N ILE A 533 -19.80 3.56 -9.15
CA ILE A 533 -19.88 3.89 -7.72
C ILE A 533 -21.16 4.68 -7.41
N GLY A 534 -21.79 4.41 -6.26
CA GLY A 534 -23.10 4.96 -5.92
C GLY A 534 -23.10 6.33 -5.24
N ASP A 535 -21.94 6.97 -5.10
CA ASP A 535 -21.81 8.24 -4.41
C ASP A 535 -21.01 9.25 -5.24
N ILE A 536 -21.48 10.51 -5.24
CA ILE A 536 -20.87 11.63 -5.98
C ILE A 536 -19.44 11.89 -5.50
N LEU A 537 -19.21 11.77 -4.18
CA LEU A 537 -17.88 11.81 -3.59
C LEU A 537 -17.28 10.42 -3.39
N GLY A 538 -17.95 9.36 -3.85
CA GLY A 538 -17.51 7.98 -3.69
C GLY A 538 -16.04 7.79 -4.09
N ARG A 539 -15.61 8.36 -5.22
CA ARG A 539 -14.22 8.28 -5.69
C ARG A 539 -13.24 9.06 -4.80
N ALA A 540 -13.63 10.23 -4.32
CA ALA A 540 -12.86 11.02 -3.36
C ALA A 540 -12.77 10.31 -1.99
N LEU A 541 -13.83 9.61 -1.59
CA LEU A 541 -13.93 8.84 -0.35
C LEU A 541 -13.25 7.46 -0.43
N THR A 542 -13.10 6.88 -1.63
CA THR A 542 -12.32 5.65 -1.82
C THR A 542 -10.82 5.97 -1.78
N ASN A 543 -10.41 7.15 -2.29
CA ASN A 543 -9.06 7.70 -2.16
C ASN A 543 -8.86 8.55 -0.89
N LEU A 544 -9.57 8.23 0.19
CA LEU A 544 -9.58 9.03 1.41
C LEU A 544 -8.19 9.25 2.01
N HIS A 545 -7.21 8.36 1.81
CA HIS A 545 -5.85 8.56 2.33
C HIS A 545 -4.97 9.42 1.43
N GLY A 546 -5.25 9.45 0.12
CA GLY A 546 -4.60 10.34 -0.83
C GLY A 546 -5.14 11.77 -0.75
N LEU A 547 -6.40 11.94 -0.35
CA LEU A 547 -7.05 13.24 -0.09
C LEU A 547 -6.90 13.68 1.39
N LEU A 548 -7.12 12.77 2.36
CA LEU A 548 -6.79 12.97 3.79
C LEU A 548 -5.33 12.62 4.07
N GLN A 549 -4.45 13.55 3.72
CA GLN A 549 -3.04 13.44 4.07
C GLN A 549 -2.75 14.19 5.38
N MET A 550 -1.71 13.74 6.09
CA MET A 550 -1.15 14.53 7.19
C MET A 550 -0.56 15.80 6.58
N PRO A 551 -1.00 17.00 6.99
CA PRO A 551 -0.48 18.25 6.45
C PRO A 551 1.05 18.36 6.65
N TYR A 552 1.76 18.76 5.61
CA TYR A 552 3.23 18.79 5.57
C TYR A 552 3.74 20.00 4.77
N GLY A 553 5.05 20.23 4.86
CA GLY A 553 5.72 21.25 4.07
C GLY A 553 5.52 22.67 4.58
N CYS A 554 5.76 23.65 3.69
CA CYS A 554 5.65 25.08 3.97
C CYS A 554 4.18 25.51 4.17
N GLY A 555 3.93 26.71 4.71
CA GLY A 555 2.58 27.18 5.03
C GLY A 555 1.57 27.13 3.89
N GLU A 556 2.02 27.26 2.63
CA GLU A 556 1.18 27.06 1.44
C GLU A 556 0.80 25.57 1.26
N GLN A 557 1.79 24.68 1.23
CA GLN A 557 1.59 23.22 1.06
C GLN A 557 0.75 22.62 2.20
N ASN A 558 0.93 23.12 3.42
CA ASN A 558 0.18 22.69 4.59
C ASN A 558 -1.32 23.03 4.46
N MET A 559 -1.67 24.22 3.95
CA MET A 559 -3.07 24.62 3.70
C MET A 559 -3.72 23.86 2.54
N ALA A 560 -2.95 23.55 1.50
CA ALA A 560 -3.41 22.76 0.35
C ALA A 560 -3.94 21.38 0.76
N VAL A 561 -3.37 20.80 1.82
CA VAL A 561 -3.75 19.50 2.38
C VAL A 561 -4.79 19.62 3.49
N LEU A 562 -4.72 20.69 4.31
CA LEU A 562 -5.62 20.87 5.44
C LEU A 562 -7.07 21.16 5.02
N SER A 563 -7.28 21.96 3.97
CA SER A 563 -8.64 22.39 3.55
C SER A 563 -9.53 21.26 3.03
N PRO A 564 -9.08 20.36 2.12
CA PRO A 564 -9.87 19.21 1.69
C PRO A 564 -10.31 18.31 2.85
N ASN A 565 -9.47 18.17 3.88
CA ASN A 565 -9.77 17.32 5.03
C ASN A 565 -11.02 17.76 5.79
N ILE A 566 -11.23 19.08 5.89
CA ILE A 566 -12.37 19.67 6.60
C ILE A 566 -13.67 19.42 5.83
N TYR A 567 -13.67 19.62 4.51
CA TYR A 567 -14.88 19.48 3.70
C TYR A 567 -15.34 18.02 3.57
N ILE A 568 -14.40 17.08 3.45
CA ILE A 568 -14.71 15.65 3.45
C ILE A 568 -15.34 15.21 4.78
N LEU A 569 -14.82 15.73 5.90
CA LEU A 569 -15.38 15.46 7.23
C LEU A 569 -16.79 16.02 7.39
N GLN A 570 -17.01 17.24 6.95
CA GLN A 570 -18.33 17.88 6.96
C GLN A 570 -19.34 17.09 6.14
N TYR A 571 -18.94 16.61 4.96
CA TYR A 571 -19.75 15.74 4.14
C TYR A 571 -20.12 14.43 4.85
N LEU A 572 -19.14 13.71 5.41
CA LEU A 572 -19.37 12.40 6.05
C LEU A 572 -20.30 12.51 7.27
N GLU A 573 -20.15 13.59 8.04
CA GLU A 573 -21.02 13.89 9.18
C GLU A 573 -22.45 14.19 8.72
N LYS A 574 -22.61 15.07 7.73
CA LYS A 574 -23.94 15.53 7.26
C LYS A 574 -24.71 14.49 6.46
N THR A 575 -24.02 13.54 5.82
CA THR A 575 -24.65 12.45 5.07
C THR A 575 -24.88 11.20 5.93
N GLU A 576 -24.59 11.24 7.24
CA GLU A 576 -24.70 10.09 8.16
C GLU A 576 -23.88 8.86 7.73
N GLN A 577 -22.99 9.01 6.73
CA GLN A 577 -22.11 7.95 6.25
C GLN A 577 -20.91 7.72 7.19
N LEU A 578 -20.80 8.50 8.26
CA LEU A 578 -19.79 8.34 9.31
C LEU A 578 -20.14 7.15 10.25
N THR A 579 -20.01 5.92 9.74
CA THR A 579 -20.23 4.68 10.51
C THR A 579 -19.22 4.51 11.65
N SER A 580 -19.54 3.70 12.67
CA SER A 580 -18.60 3.34 13.75
C SER A 580 -17.29 2.76 13.21
N ALA A 581 -17.30 2.03 12.10
CA ALA A 581 -16.11 1.53 11.41
C ALA A 581 -15.23 2.63 10.76
N ILE A 582 -15.82 3.77 10.37
CA ILE A 582 -15.10 4.97 9.91
C ILE A 582 -14.69 5.83 11.13
N ARG A 583 -15.50 5.84 12.19
CA ARG A 583 -15.22 6.48 13.48
C ARG A 583 -14.09 5.77 14.26
N GLU A 584 -13.92 4.46 14.08
CA GLU A 584 -12.84 3.62 14.64
C GLU A 584 -11.57 3.58 13.77
N ARG A 585 -11.62 4.10 12.52
CA ARG A 585 -10.41 4.72 11.89
C ARG A 585 -9.97 5.99 12.63
N LYS A 586 -10.42 6.17 13.88
CA LYS A 586 -10.16 7.20 14.90
C LYS A 586 -8.72 7.71 14.96
N HIS A 587 -7.74 6.89 14.58
CA HIS A 587 -6.33 7.29 14.55
C HIS A 587 -5.92 8.07 13.26
N LEU A 588 -6.76 8.04 12.21
CA LEU A 588 -6.50 8.70 10.91
C LEU A 588 -7.40 9.92 10.65
N ILE A 589 -8.50 10.06 11.38
CA ILE A 589 -9.43 11.19 11.21
C ILE A 589 -9.95 11.65 12.57
N ASN A 590 -9.44 12.76 13.09
CA ASN A 590 -10.17 14.05 13.18
C ASN A 590 -9.48 15.06 14.14
N PRO A 591 -8.93 14.71 15.32
CA PRO A 591 -8.20 15.70 16.12
C PRO A 591 -6.73 15.82 15.72
N GLU A 592 -5.96 14.73 15.61
CA GLU A 592 -4.49 14.82 15.48
C GLU A 592 -3.99 15.38 14.14
N TYR A 593 -4.62 15.09 13.00
CA TYR A 593 -4.19 15.63 11.69
C TYR A 593 -4.63 17.07 11.50
N LEU A 594 -5.87 17.39 11.89
CA LEU A 594 -6.34 18.78 11.88
C LEU A 594 -5.59 19.61 12.92
N ASN A 595 -5.34 19.08 14.12
CA ASN A 595 -4.54 19.74 15.15
C ASN A 595 -3.07 19.83 14.73
N SER A 596 -2.44 18.76 14.24
CA SER A 596 -1.06 18.83 13.73
C SER A 596 -0.94 19.80 12.56
N GLY A 597 -1.84 19.74 11.59
CA GLY A 597 -1.85 20.67 10.46
C GLY A 597 -2.12 22.12 10.87
N TYR A 598 -3.04 22.33 11.81
CA TYR A 598 -3.30 23.64 12.40
C TYR A 598 -2.09 24.16 13.19
N GLN A 599 -1.48 23.35 14.07
CA GLN A 599 -0.26 23.68 14.80
C GLN A 599 0.91 23.98 13.85
N ARG A 600 1.05 23.20 12.77
CA ARG A 600 2.03 23.47 11.70
C ARG A 600 1.73 24.80 11.01
N GLN A 601 0.46 25.12 10.74
CA GLN A 601 0.08 26.41 10.16
C GLN A 601 0.38 27.58 11.10
N LEU A 602 0.23 27.39 12.41
CA LEU A 602 0.58 28.40 13.42
C LEU A 602 2.07 28.75 13.42
N ASN A 603 2.96 27.85 12.98
CA ASN A 603 4.39 28.16 12.83
C ASN A 603 4.66 29.22 11.76
N TYR A 604 3.73 29.42 10.82
CA TYR A 604 3.82 30.44 9.77
C TYR A 604 3.03 31.72 10.13
N LYS A 605 2.50 31.80 11.35
CA LYS A 605 1.79 32.98 11.86
C LYS A 605 2.80 34.05 12.29
N HIS A 606 2.84 35.17 11.57
CA HIS A 606 3.38 36.42 12.10
C HIS A 606 2.30 37.15 12.90
N THR A 607 2.37 37.14 14.25
CA THR A 607 1.53 37.95 15.18
C THR A 607 0.00 38.06 14.93
N SER A 608 -0.58 37.36 13.96
CA SER A 608 -1.96 37.44 13.44
C SER A 608 -2.04 36.53 12.20
N GLY A 609 -2.91 35.54 11.98
CA GLY A 609 -4.00 34.83 12.64
C GLY A 609 -4.61 33.85 11.59
N GLY A 610 -5.67 33.07 11.88
CA GLY A 610 -6.36 32.21 10.90
C GLY A 610 -7.52 31.33 11.46
N GLY A 611 -8.52 30.97 10.62
CA GLY A 611 -9.69 30.14 11.01
C GLY A 611 -10.60 29.59 9.88
N LYS A 612 -11.21 28.40 10.16
CA LYS A 612 -12.46 27.76 9.63
C LYS A 612 -12.67 26.34 10.22
N ALA A 613 -11.60 25.74 10.80
CA ALA A 613 -11.64 24.39 11.40
C ALA A 613 -12.28 24.31 12.81
N GLN A 614 -12.87 25.40 13.31
CA GLN A 614 -13.39 25.53 14.70
C GLN A 614 -14.44 24.49 15.08
N LYS A 615 -15.19 23.98 14.09
CA LYS A 615 -16.23 23.00 14.32
C LYS A 615 -15.68 21.60 14.68
N TYR A 616 -14.45 21.30 14.25
CA TYR A 616 -13.85 19.96 14.40
C TYR A 616 -12.64 19.94 15.35
N ILE A 617 -11.96 21.07 15.54
CA ILE A 617 -10.84 21.23 16.47
C ILE A 617 -10.98 22.52 17.28
N PHE A 618 -10.41 22.54 18.48
CA PHE A 618 -10.29 23.76 19.27
C PHE A 618 -9.33 24.75 18.58
N ILE A 619 -9.84 25.93 18.25
CA ILE A 619 -9.06 27.07 17.78
C ILE A 619 -9.33 28.22 18.75
N ASP A 620 -8.26 28.77 19.34
CA ASP A 620 -8.34 29.93 20.21
C ASP A 620 -9.00 31.11 19.46
N PRO A 621 -10.16 31.60 19.92
CA PRO A 621 -10.85 32.74 19.31
C PRO A 621 -9.98 34.00 19.17
N GLN A 622 -8.98 34.21 20.05
CA GLN A 622 -8.06 35.34 19.97
C GLN A 622 -7.19 35.29 18.70
N ILE A 623 -6.92 34.10 18.18
CA ILE A 623 -6.16 33.91 16.93
C ILE A 623 -6.97 34.37 15.72
N ILE A 624 -8.28 34.12 15.71
CA ILE A 624 -9.18 34.58 14.65
C ILE A 624 -9.43 36.09 14.78
N LEU A 625 -9.64 36.59 16.01
CA LEU A 625 -9.86 38.02 16.26
C LEU A 625 -8.63 38.86 15.89
N SER A 626 -7.42 38.38 16.17
CA SER A 626 -6.18 39.04 15.74
C SER A 626 -6.01 39.03 14.21
N ALA A 627 -6.34 37.91 13.54
CA ALA A 627 -6.38 37.85 12.07
C ALA A 627 -7.36 38.87 11.49
N LYS A 628 -8.58 38.91 12.04
CA LYS A 628 -9.63 39.84 11.64
C LYS A 628 -9.18 41.28 11.81
N LYS A 629 -8.60 41.65 12.96
CA LYS A 629 -8.03 43.00 13.18
C LYS A 629 -6.92 43.35 12.19
N TRP A 630 -6.05 42.40 11.87
CA TRP A 630 -5.00 42.62 10.88
C TRP A 630 -5.57 42.85 9.48
N LEU A 631 -6.53 42.02 9.04
CA LEU A 631 -7.21 42.22 7.75
C LEU A 631 -7.87 43.61 7.71
N ILE A 632 -8.55 44.02 8.79
CA ILE A 632 -9.16 45.36 8.91
C ILE A 632 -8.14 46.48 8.72
N SER A 633 -6.91 46.29 9.22
CA SER A 633 -5.83 47.29 9.06
C SER A 633 -5.31 47.43 7.63
N ARG A 634 -5.66 46.49 6.73
CA ARG A 634 -5.22 46.43 5.32
C ARG A 634 -6.32 46.80 4.33
N ARG A 635 -7.19 47.72 4.75
CA ARG A 635 -8.31 48.22 3.97
C ARG A 635 -8.07 49.66 3.53
N ASP A 636 -8.52 49.99 2.34
CA ASP A 636 -8.48 51.35 1.80
C ASP A 636 -9.63 52.23 2.33
N SER A 637 -9.62 53.53 2.04
CA SER A 637 -10.70 54.48 2.41
C SER A 637 -12.08 54.02 1.92
N ASP A 638 -12.10 53.39 0.75
CA ASP A 638 -13.31 53.00 0.02
C ASP A 638 -13.88 51.66 0.52
N GLY A 639 -13.21 51.03 1.50
CA GLY A 639 -13.65 49.78 2.11
C GLY A 639 -13.16 48.52 1.39
N CYS A 640 -12.48 48.66 0.25
CA CYS A 640 -11.86 47.54 -0.47
C CYS A 640 -10.54 47.10 0.21
N PHE A 641 -10.23 45.81 0.12
CA PHE A 641 -8.96 45.26 0.59
C PHE A 641 -7.88 45.41 -0.48
N ILE A 642 -6.67 45.75 -0.03
CA ILE A 642 -5.52 45.98 -0.91
C ILE A 642 -4.74 44.67 -1.02
N GLN A 643 -4.41 44.23 -2.23
CA GLN A 643 -3.56 43.05 -2.41
C GLN A 643 -2.14 43.33 -1.92
N GLN A 644 -1.67 42.57 -0.93
CA GLN A 644 -0.32 42.71 -0.37
C GLN A 644 0.34 41.33 -0.14
N GLY A 645 1.59 41.17 -0.58
CA GLY A 645 2.38 39.94 -0.43
C GLY A 645 2.72 39.28 -1.78
N THR A 646 3.76 38.42 -1.76
CA THR A 646 4.19 37.59 -2.90
C THR A 646 4.02 36.12 -2.54
N LEU A 647 3.49 35.32 -3.47
CA LEU A 647 3.33 33.86 -3.31
C LEU A 647 4.35 33.16 -4.21
N PHE A 648 4.95 32.06 -3.73
CA PHE A 648 5.85 31.25 -4.56
C PHE A 648 5.05 30.28 -5.44
N ASN A 649 3.93 29.73 -4.94
CA ASN A 649 3.05 28.88 -5.73
C ASN A 649 1.68 29.54 -5.96
N ASN A 650 1.48 30.07 -7.17
CA ASN A 650 0.22 30.72 -7.55
C ASN A 650 -0.97 29.75 -7.71
N ARG A 651 -0.77 28.43 -7.71
CA ARG A 651 -1.86 27.43 -7.85
C ARG A 651 -2.85 27.43 -6.69
N MET A 652 -2.48 27.99 -5.53
CA MET A 652 -3.41 28.17 -4.41
C MET A 652 -4.23 29.46 -4.49
N LYS A 653 -3.82 30.41 -5.33
CA LYS A 653 -4.47 31.71 -5.45
C LYS A 653 -5.77 31.61 -6.26
N GLY A 654 -5.87 30.61 -7.14
CA GLY A 654 -6.96 30.49 -8.10
C GLY A 654 -7.01 31.69 -9.05
N GLY A 655 -8.23 32.07 -9.45
CA GLY A 655 -8.49 33.23 -10.30
C GLY A 655 -8.36 34.61 -9.62
N VAL A 656 -8.07 34.69 -8.31
CA VAL A 656 -7.95 35.97 -7.59
C VAL A 656 -6.72 36.74 -8.07
N ASN A 657 -6.89 37.91 -8.68
CA ASN A 657 -5.77 38.66 -9.27
C ASN A 657 -5.81 40.17 -9.09
N ASP A 658 -6.88 40.72 -8.51
CA ASP A 658 -7.07 42.15 -8.33
C ASP A 658 -7.69 42.48 -6.96
N ASN A 659 -7.81 43.77 -6.65
CA ASN A 659 -8.37 44.23 -5.36
C ASN A 659 -9.85 43.84 -5.21
N VAL A 660 -10.60 43.70 -6.31
CA VAL A 660 -12.05 43.38 -6.28
C VAL A 660 -12.26 41.92 -5.90
N THR A 661 -11.58 41.00 -6.61
CA THR A 661 -11.59 39.56 -6.36
C THR A 661 -11.02 39.24 -4.97
N MET A 662 -9.98 39.96 -4.52
CA MET A 662 -9.46 39.85 -3.16
C MET A 662 -10.50 40.28 -2.11
N THR A 663 -11.16 41.43 -2.34
CA THR A 663 -12.23 41.92 -1.45
C THR A 663 -13.40 40.95 -1.40
N ALA A 664 -13.80 40.37 -2.54
CA ALA A 664 -14.89 39.39 -2.62
C ALA A 664 -14.55 38.11 -1.86
N TYR A 665 -13.33 37.59 -2.01
CA TYR A 665 -12.87 36.39 -1.31
C TYR A 665 -12.80 36.58 0.21
N ILE A 666 -12.24 37.70 0.68
CA ILE A 666 -12.16 38.02 2.11
C ILE A 666 -13.56 38.21 2.70
N THR A 667 -14.44 38.93 2.00
CA THR A 667 -15.82 39.19 2.45
C THR A 667 -16.62 37.89 2.51
N ALA A 668 -16.50 37.02 1.50
CA ALA A 668 -17.11 35.68 1.52
C ALA A 668 -16.59 34.85 2.70
N SER A 669 -15.28 34.83 2.92
CA SER A 669 -14.67 34.09 4.04
C SER A 669 -15.18 34.56 5.41
N LEU A 670 -15.38 35.87 5.60
CA LEU A 670 -15.95 36.44 6.83
C LEU A 670 -17.42 36.04 7.03
N LEU A 671 -18.20 36.03 5.95
CA LEU A 671 -19.60 35.59 5.97
C LEU A 671 -19.72 34.07 6.25
N GLU A 672 -18.80 33.25 5.72
CA GLU A 672 -18.72 31.81 6.02
C GLU A 672 -18.33 31.53 7.48
N LEU A 673 -17.68 32.48 8.16
CA LEU A 673 -17.43 32.45 9.61
C LEU A 673 -18.65 32.92 10.43
N GLU A 674 -19.82 33.05 9.79
CA GLU A 674 -21.06 33.53 10.41
C GLU A 674 -20.95 34.94 11.00
N THR A 675 -20.03 35.77 10.47
CA THR A 675 -19.96 37.19 10.86
C THR A 675 -21.22 37.89 10.33
N PRO A 676 -21.98 38.60 11.18
CA PRO A 676 -23.21 39.23 10.76
C PRO A 676 -22.93 40.32 9.72
N VAL A 677 -23.88 40.51 8.80
CA VAL A 677 -23.81 41.52 7.72
C VAL A 677 -23.69 42.95 8.28
N THR A 678 -24.16 43.17 9.50
CA THR A 678 -24.07 44.44 10.24
C THR A 678 -22.65 44.78 10.73
N ASP A 679 -21.72 43.83 10.70
CA ASP A 679 -20.33 44.07 11.05
C ASP A 679 -19.73 45.12 10.10
N LEU A 680 -19.01 46.10 10.67
CA LEU A 680 -18.47 47.25 9.94
C LEU A 680 -17.47 46.86 8.83
N VAL A 681 -16.87 45.67 8.94
CA VAL A 681 -15.93 45.14 7.95
C VAL A 681 -16.68 44.56 6.76
N VAL A 682 -17.68 43.72 7.06
CA VAL A 682 -18.51 43.04 6.06
C VAL A 682 -19.36 44.06 5.30
N SER A 683 -20.05 44.97 6.00
CA SER A 683 -20.88 46.01 5.39
C SER A 683 -20.08 46.93 4.45
N LYS A 684 -18.89 47.37 4.84
CA LYS A 684 -18.01 48.19 3.97
C LYS A 684 -17.44 47.39 2.80
N GLY A 685 -17.05 46.14 3.02
CA GLY A 685 -16.62 45.24 1.94
C GLY A 685 -17.73 45.04 0.91
N LEU A 686 -18.95 44.74 1.35
CA LEU A 686 -20.13 44.61 0.50
C LEU A 686 -20.45 45.93 -0.24
N SER A 687 -20.31 47.08 0.42
CA SER A 687 -20.47 48.39 -0.22
C SER A 687 -19.46 48.62 -1.35
N CYS A 688 -18.19 48.27 -1.13
CA CYS A 688 -17.15 48.31 -2.16
C CYS A 688 -17.51 47.38 -3.33
N LEU A 689 -17.92 46.14 -3.06
CA LEU A 689 -18.25 45.18 -4.12
C LEU A 689 -19.48 45.61 -4.92
N LYS A 690 -20.49 46.21 -4.26
CA LYS A 690 -21.74 46.64 -4.89
C LYS A 690 -21.54 47.76 -5.93
N SER A 691 -20.51 48.60 -5.78
CA SER A 691 -20.18 49.62 -6.79
C SER A 691 -19.66 49.01 -8.10
N VAL A 692 -19.06 47.82 -8.04
CA VAL A 692 -18.44 47.13 -9.21
C VAL A 692 -19.43 46.21 -9.93
N VAL A 693 -20.54 45.81 -9.29
CA VAL A 693 -21.52 44.86 -9.85
C VAL A 693 -22.08 45.29 -11.20
N LYS A 694 -22.29 46.59 -11.43
CA LYS A 694 -22.85 47.09 -12.69
C LYS A 694 -21.90 46.89 -13.87
N ASP A 695 -20.61 47.12 -13.68
CA ASP A 695 -19.61 47.17 -14.75
C ASP A 695 -18.74 45.91 -14.87
N VAL A 696 -18.95 44.90 -14.01
CA VAL A 696 -18.18 43.65 -14.06
C VAL A 696 -18.37 42.91 -15.39
N LYS A 697 -17.24 42.62 -16.06
CA LYS A 697 -17.16 41.85 -17.32
C LYS A 697 -16.49 40.48 -17.17
N ASN A 698 -15.70 40.30 -16.12
CA ASN A 698 -14.95 39.08 -15.87
C ASN A 698 -15.88 38.01 -15.27
N THR A 699 -15.97 36.83 -15.91
CA THR A 699 -16.84 35.72 -15.51
C THR A 699 -16.45 35.20 -14.13
N TYR A 700 -15.15 35.05 -13.84
CA TYR A 700 -14.65 34.63 -12.54
C TYR A 700 -15.07 35.61 -11.42
N THR A 701 -14.85 36.91 -11.63
CA THR A 701 -15.28 37.94 -10.67
C THR A 701 -16.78 37.92 -10.47
N THR A 702 -17.56 37.71 -11.53
CA THR A 702 -19.03 37.64 -11.45
C THR A 702 -19.49 36.43 -10.63
N ALA A 703 -18.89 35.25 -10.83
CA ALA A 703 -19.20 34.05 -10.06
C ALA A 703 -18.85 34.18 -8.57
N LEU A 704 -17.68 34.74 -8.27
CA LEU A 704 -17.26 34.98 -6.89
C LEU A 704 -18.17 36.00 -6.19
N LEU A 705 -18.53 37.10 -6.86
CA LEU A 705 -19.50 38.07 -6.36
C LEU A 705 -20.87 37.43 -6.12
N ALA A 706 -21.35 36.59 -7.04
CA ALA A 706 -22.63 35.90 -6.89
C ALA A 706 -22.64 35.03 -5.63
N TYR A 707 -21.53 34.34 -5.35
CA TYR A 707 -21.36 33.59 -4.11
C TYR A 707 -21.34 34.50 -2.87
N THR A 708 -20.54 35.57 -2.88
CA THR A 708 -20.45 36.53 -1.75
C THR A 708 -21.82 37.14 -1.41
N PHE A 709 -22.57 37.61 -2.40
CA PHE A 709 -23.89 38.21 -2.18
C PHE A 709 -24.97 37.17 -1.82
N SER A 710 -24.81 35.91 -2.28
CA SER A 710 -25.65 34.80 -1.81
C SER A 710 -25.45 34.53 -0.31
N LEU A 711 -24.20 34.52 0.16
CA LEU A 711 -23.89 34.42 1.60
C LEU A 711 -24.42 35.60 2.40
N ALA A 712 -24.39 36.81 1.85
CA ALA A 712 -24.89 38.03 2.50
C ALA A 712 -26.43 38.12 2.51
N LYS A 713 -27.13 37.20 1.84
CA LYS A 713 -28.59 37.20 1.66
C LYS A 713 -29.14 38.44 0.92
N ASP A 714 -28.34 39.08 0.07
CA ASP A 714 -28.77 40.18 -0.81
C ASP A 714 -29.34 39.59 -2.11
N THR A 715 -30.66 39.35 -2.11
CA THR A 715 -31.37 38.66 -3.19
C THR A 715 -31.41 39.46 -4.49
N ASP A 716 -31.53 40.78 -4.43
CA ASP A 716 -31.57 41.67 -5.60
C ASP A 716 -30.25 41.64 -6.37
N THR A 717 -29.13 41.82 -5.66
CA THR A 717 -27.79 41.83 -6.27
C THR A 717 -27.43 40.45 -6.79
N ARG A 718 -27.79 39.40 -6.03
CA ARG A 718 -27.65 38.01 -6.45
C ARG A 718 -28.35 37.75 -7.78
N GLN A 719 -29.62 38.11 -7.93
CA GLN A 719 -30.37 37.89 -9.18
C GLN A 719 -29.74 38.64 -10.37
N GLN A 720 -29.26 39.87 -10.18
CA GLN A 720 -28.56 40.62 -11.22
C GLN A 720 -27.29 39.91 -11.70
N LEU A 721 -26.52 39.35 -10.77
CA LEU A 721 -25.30 38.60 -11.09
C LEU A 721 -25.61 37.24 -11.75
N PHE A 722 -26.64 36.53 -11.29
CA PHE A 722 -27.09 35.28 -11.93
C PHE A 722 -27.53 35.50 -13.37
N LYS A 723 -28.27 36.58 -13.65
CA LYS A 723 -28.65 36.94 -15.02
C LYS A 723 -27.42 37.15 -15.92
N LYS A 724 -26.40 37.86 -15.42
CA LYS A 724 -25.13 38.02 -16.14
C LYS A 724 -24.40 36.69 -16.37
N LEU A 725 -24.44 35.78 -15.39
CA LEU A 725 -23.82 34.45 -15.51
C LEU A 725 -24.58 33.56 -16.49
N GLU A 726 -25.92 33.65 -16.56
CA GLU A 726 -26.74 32.94 -17.53
C GLU A 726 -26.42 33.35 -18.96
N ASP A 727 -26.19 34.64 -19.22
CA ASP A 727 -25.83 35.17 -20.55
C ASP A 727 -24.50 34.61 -21.09
N VAL A 728 -23.59 34.19 -20.20
CA VAL A 728 -22.26 33.63 -20.55
C VAL A 728 -22.12 32.15 -20.19
N ALA A 729 -23.21 31.48 -19.83
CA ALA A 729 -23.19 30.08 -19.45
C ALA A 729 -22.97 29.18 -20.67
N ILE A 730 -22.05 28.23 -20.55
CA ILE A 730 -21.79 27.23 -21.59
C ILE A 730 -22.64 26.01 -21.27
N SER A 731 -23.62 25.73 -22.12
CA SER A 731 -24.56 24.64 -21.95
C SER A 731 -24.58 23.71 -23.16
N ASP A 732 -24.51 22.40 -22.89
CA ASP A 732 -24.67 21.33 -23.87
C ASP A 732 -25.96 20.51 -23.63
N GLY A 733 -26.93 21.09 -22.91
CA GLY A 733 -28.15 20.41 -22.48
C GLY A 733 -28.00 19.76 -21.10
N SER A 734 -27.27 18.66 -20.97
CA SER A 734 -27.11 17.93 -19.69
C SER A 734 -26.07 18.54 -18.75
N HIS A 735 -25.12 19.30 -19.29
CA HIS A 735 -24.05 19.96 -18.54
C HIS A 735 -24.18 21.49 -18.61
N LEU A 736 -23.69 22.13 -17.56
CA LEU A 736 -23.65 23.58 -17.43
C LEU A 736 -22.34 23.99 -16.75
N HIS A 737 -21.59 24.89 -17.38
CA HIS A 737 -20.32 25.38 -16.83
C HIS A 737 -19.98 26.78 -17.32
N TRP A 738 -18.92 27.35 -16.75
CA TRP A 738 -18.44 28.69 -17.04
C TRP A 738 -16.92 28.72 -17.24
N SER A 739 -16.46 29.58 -18.14
CA SER A 739 -15.03 29.84 -18.40
C SER A 739 -14.77 31.34 -18.59
N GLN A 740 -13.50 31.74 -18.59
CA GLN A 740 -13.06 33.14 -18.68
C GLN A 740 -12.70 33.58 -20.11
N SER A 741 -12.50 32.64 -21.06
CA SER A 741 -12.05 32.87 -22.44
C SER A 741 -12.71 31.89 -23.41
N ALA A 742 -13.06 32.32 -24.63
CA ALA A 742 -13.61 31.47 -25.70
C ALA A 742 -12.55 30.64 -26.47
N SER A 743 -11.27 30.75 -26.09
CA SER A 743 -10.18 29.93 -26.62
C SER A 743 -10.06 28.63 -25.83
N ALA A 744 -10.10 27.49 -26.53
CA ALA A 744 -10.10 26.13 -25.99
C ALA A 744 -8.85 25.72 -25.16
N ASP A 745 -7.87 26.60 -25.00
CA ASP A 745 -6.58 26.33 -24.31
C ASP A 745 -6.38 27.13 -23.01
N ASP A 746 -7.39 27.83 -22.49
CA ASP A 746 -7.32 28.46 -21.16
C ASP A 746 -7.81 27.49 -20.07
N SER A 747 -6.94 27.23 -19.08
CA SER A 747 -6.90 26.06 -18.20
C SER A 747 -8.25 25.53 -17.69
N ASP A 748 -8.52 24.23 -17.89
CA ASP A 748 -9.63 23.47 -17.28
C ASP A 748 -9.78 23.76 -15.77
N SER A 749 -8.66 24.05 -15.08
CA SER A 749 -8.63 24.41 -13.67
C SER A 749 -9.49 25.63 -13.31
N LEU A 750 -9.39 26.71 -14.08
CA LEU A 750 -10.12 27.94 -13.78
C LEU A 750 -11.61 27.76 -14.03
N ALA A 751 -11.98 27.01 -15.08
CA ALA A 751 -13.38 26.67 -15.37
C ALA A 751 -14.02 25.84 -14.24
N VAL A 752 -13.27 24.89 -13.66
CA VAL A 752 -13.68 24.13 -12.47
C VAL A 752 -13.93 25.06 -11.28
N GLU A 753 -13.03 26.01 -11.01
CA GLU A 753 -13.17 26.96 -9.92
C GLU A 753 -14.40 27.88 -10.10
N ILE A 754 -14.56 28.50 -11.28
CA ILE A 754 -15.70 29.39 -11.58
C ILE A 754 -17.01 28.63 -11.39
N SER A 755 -17.13 27.47 -12.03
CA SER A 755 -18.36 26.67 -11.98
C SER A 755 -18.69 26.20 -10.56
N SER A 756 -17.67 25.94 -9.74
CA SER A 756 -17.85 25.58 -8.33
C SER A 756 -18.36 26.74 -7.49
N TYR A 757 -17.91 27.98 -7.72
CA TYR A 757 -18.48 29.16 -7.05
C TYR A 757 -19.93 29.41 -7.44
N VAL A 758 -20.28 29.23 -8.72
CA VAL A 758 -21.69 29.34 -9.15
C VAL A 758 -22.55 28.26 -8.47
N LEU A 759 -22.07 27.02 -8.40
CA LEU A 759 -22.75 25.94 -7.68
C LEU A 759 -22.95 26.30 -6.18
N LEU A 760 -21.92 26.83 -5.51
CA LEU A 760 -22.04 27.29 -4.14
C LEU A 760 -23.06 28.42 -3.98
N ALA A 761 -23.08 29.39 -4.91
CA ALA A 761 -24.05 30.49 -4.92
C ALA A 761 -25.50 30.00 -5.09
N VAL A 762 -25.71 28.95 -5.87
CA VAL A 762 -27.03 28.30 -6.02
C VAL A 762 -27.44 27.63 -4.70
N LEU A 763 -26.55 26.81 -4.14
CA LEU A 763 -26.84 25.97 -2.96
C LEU A 763 -26.98 26.72 -1.63
N THR A 764 -26.51 27.97 -1.59
CA THR A 764 -26.59 28.86 -0.42
C THR A 764 -27.94 29.58 -0.29
N ALA A 765 -28.90 29.34 -1.21
CA ALA A 765 -30.25 29.90 -1.08
C ALA A 765 -30.97 29.42 0.20
N ASP A 766 -31.78 30.29 0.81
CA ASP A 766 -32.56 29.97 2.03
C ASP A 766 -33.56 28.82 1.81
N SER A 767 -34.14 28.73 0.61
CA SER A 767 -35.01 27.63 0.18
C SER A 767 -34.58 27.13 -1.20
N LEU A 768 -34.38 25.82 -1.34
CA LEU A 768 -34.08 25.17 -2.62
C LEU A 768 -35.31 24.42 -3.10
N ASN A 769 -35.76 24.68 -4.33
CA ASN A 769 -36.81 23.92 -4.99
C ASN A 769 -36.23 22.84 -5.93
N THR A 770 -37.09 22.02 -6.52
CA THR A 770 -36.68 20.96 -7.45
C THR A 770 -36.02 21.51 -8.72
N THR A 771 -36.41 22.70 -9.17
CA THR A 771 -35.80 23.37 -10.33
C THR A 771 -34.38 23.86 -10.04
N ASP A 772 -34.11 24.38 -8.84
CA ASP A 772 -32.78 24.81 -8.39
C ASP A 772 -31.83 23.61 -8.27
N LEU A 773 -32.32 22.49 -7.73
CA LEU A 773 -31.56 21.24 -7.66
C LEU A 773 -31.33 20.63 -9.05
N GLY A 774 -32.28 20.80 -9.99
CA GLY A 774 -32.12 20.43 -11.39
C GLY A 774 -31.03 21.27 -12.08
N PHE A 775 -31.02 22.58 -11.85
CA PHE A 775 -29.98 23.49 -12.33
C PHE A 775 -28.61 23.13 -11.74
N ALA A 776 -28.52 22.92 -10.43
CA ALA A 776 -27.31 22.50 -9.73
C ALA A 776 -26.79 21.14 -10.23
N ASN A 777 -27.70 20.19 -10.53
CA ASN A 777 -27.32 18.88 -11.06
C ASN A 777 -26.56 18.97 -12.38
N ARG A 778 -26.92 19.92 -13.27
CA ARG A 778 -26.23 20.12 -14.56
C ARG A 778 -24.79 20.62 -14.36
N ILE A 779 -24.56 21.44 -13.33
CA ILE A 779 -23.23 21.90 -12.95
C ILE A 779 -22.42 20.76 -12.33
N VAL A 780 -23.03 20.00 -11.41
CA VAL A 780 -22.39 18.86 -10.74
C VAL A 780 -22.01 17.78 -11.75
N SER A 781 -22.87 17.50 -12.72
CA SER A 781 -22.60 16.51 -13.78
C SER A 781 -21.35 16.90 -14.57
N TRP A 782 -21.16 18.19 -14.86
CA TRP A 782 -19.95 18.69 -15.49
C TRP A 782 -18.72 18.57 -14.57
N LEU A 783 -18.84 18.96 -13.29
CA LEU A 783 -17.73 18.85 -12.33
C LEU A 783 -17.27 17.41 -12.12
N VAL A 784 -18.20 16.45 -12.04
CA VAL A 784 -17.86 15.02 -11.94
C VAL A 784 -17.14 14.53 -13.21
N LYS A 785 -17.48 15.07 -14.38
CA LYS A 785 -16.76 14.79 -15.64
C LYS A 785 -15.31 15.28 -15.60
N GLN A 786 -15.04 16.38 -14.92
CA GLN A 786 -13.68 16.95 -14.76
C GLN A 786 -12.85 16.26 -13.66
N GLN A 787 -13.44 15.37 -12.86
CA GLN A 787 -12.68 14.62 -11.86
C GLN A 787 -11.71 13.66 -12.53
N ASN A 788 -10.47 13.67 -12.03
CA ASN A 788 -9.52 12.63 -12.39
C ASN A 788 -9.89 11.28 -11.74
N ALA A 789 -9.18 10.21 -12.11
CA ALA A 789 -9.40 8.86 -11.59
C ALA A 789 -9.24 8.73 -10.05
N TYR A 790 -8.75 9.77 -9.37
CA TYR A 790 -8.51 9.82 -7.93
C TYR A 790 -9.52 10.69 -7.15
N GLY A 791 -10.53 11.24 -7.84
CA GLY A 791 -11.56 12.11 -7.26
C GLY A 791 -11.12 13.55 -6.99
N GLY A 792 -9.93 13.95 -7.47
CA GLY A 792 -9.43 15.34 -7.40
C GLY A 792 -9.50 16.05 -8.76
N PHE A 793 -9.09 17.31 -8.79
CA PHE A 793 -9.05 18.15 -9.99
C PHE A 793 -7.60 18.53 -10.34
N SER A 794 -7.44 19.48 -11.26
CA SER A 794 -6.14 19.77 -11.89
C SER A 794 -5.19 20.62 -11.04
N SER A 795 -5.71 21.44 -10.11
CA SER A 795 -4.94 22.31 -9.23
C SER A 795 -5.36 22.20 -7.76
N THR A 796 -4.82 23.08 -6.91
CA THR A 796 -5.12 23.06 -5.47
C THR A 796 -6.42 23.80 -5.18
N GLN A 797 -6.58 25.01 -5.72
CA GLN A 797 -7.74 25.84 -5.45
C GLN A 797 -9.01 25.27 -6.10
N ASP A 798 -8.92 24.77 -7.32
CA ASP A 798 -10.05 24.15 -8.01
C ASP A 798 -10.57 22.93 -7.23
N THR A 799 -9.67 22.10 -6.70
CA THR A 799 -10.00 20.91 -5.92
C THR A 799 -10.65 21.30 -4.60
N VAL A 800 -10.15 22.32 -3.91
CA VAL A 800 -10.72 22.78 -2.62
C VAL A 800 -12.14 23.30 -2.80
N VAL A 801 -12.36 24.22 -3.76
CA VAL A 801 -13.68 24.82 -3.99
C VAL A 801 -14.65 23.80 -4.59
N ALA A 802 -14.20 22.94 -5.50
CA ALA A 802 -15.03 21.89 -6.06
C ALA A 802 -15.44 20.85 -5.02
N LEU A 803 -14.53 20.42 -4.12
CA LEU A 803 -14.89 19.52 -3.03
C LEU A 803 -15.84 20.18 -2.03
N GLN A 804 -15.68 21.48 -1.75
CA GLN A 804 -16.63 22.25 -0.94
C GLN A 804 -18.02 22.28 -1.60
N ALA A 805 -18.09 22.55 -2.91
CA ALA A 805 -19.33 22.62 -3.66
C ALA A 805 -20.02 21.25 -3.79
N LEU A 806 -19.27 20.21 -4.14
CA LEU A 806 -19.77 18.84 -4.28
C LEU A 806 -20.19 18.24 -2.93
N SER A 807 -19.44 18.52 -1.85
CA SER A 807 -19.86 18.12 -0.51
C SER A 807 -21.17 18.79 -0.12
N LEU A 808 -21.28 20.12 -0.28
CA LEU A 808 -22.52 20.83 0.02
C LEU A 808 -23.68 20.30 -0.83
N TYR A 809 -23.50 20.12 -2.13
CA TYR A 809 -24.51 19.55 -3.02
C TYR A 809 -24.96 18.19 -2.53
N ALA A 810 -24.01 17.29 -2.27
CA ALA A 810 -24.30 15.94 -1.84
C ALA A 810 -25.07 15.93 -0.50
N THR A 811 -24.81 16.86 0.43
CA THR A 811 -25.64 16.98 1.65
C THR A 811 -27.07 17.44 1.39
N LYS A 812 -27.33 18.15 0.28
CA LYS A 812 -28.68 18.60 -0.11
C LYS A 812 -29.47 17.55 -0.88
N VAL A 813 -28.79 16.65 -1.61
CA VAL A 813 -29.43 15.60 -2.42
C VAL A 813 -29.34 14.20 -1.84
N PHE A 814 -28.62 14.01 -0.73
CA PHE A 814 -28.48 12.72 -0.09
C PHE A 814 -29.83 12.14 0.33
N SER A 815 -30.09 10.89 -0.07
CA SER A 815 -31.19 10.07 0.43
C SER A 815 -30.64 8.83 1.14
N SER A 816 -31.27 8.43 2.24
CA SER A 816 -30.99 7.20 3.00
C SER A 816 -31.45 5.93 2.28
N ASP A 817 -32.41 6.07 1.37
CA ASP A 817 -33.13 4.98 0.73
C ASP A 817 -32.99 5.03 -0.80
N GLY A 818 -32.81 3.86 -1.41
CA GLY A 818 -32.80 3.69 -2.86
C GLY A 818 -31.83 2.61 -3.38
N SER A 819 -32.12 2.11 -4.58
CA SER A 819 -31.24 1.23 -5.33
C SER A 819 -31.31 1.55 -6.82
N SER A 820 -30.20 1.38 -7.52
CA SER A 820 -30.10 1.53 -8.96
C SER A 820 -29.28 0.40 -9.58
N THR A 821 -29.70 -0.05 -10.75
CA THR A 821 -28.96 -1.00 -11.58
C THR A 821 -28.41 -0.27 -12.79
N VAL A 822 -27.12 -0.46 -13.06
CA VAL A 822 -26.41 0.06 -14.23
C VAL A 822 -26.16 -1.10 -15.20
N THR A 823 -26.55 -0.92 -16.45
CA THR A 823 -26.28 -1.84 -17.55
C THR A 823 -25.39 -1.14 -18.57
N VAL A 824 -24.24 -1.74 -18.86
CA VAL A 824 -23.27 -1.24 -19.86
C VAL A 824 -23.20 -2.27 -20.97
N GLN A 825 -23.64 -1.93 -22.18
CA GLN A 825 -23.78 -2.88 -23.28
C GLN A 825 -23.21 -2.33 -24.60
N SER A 826 -22.60 -3.21 -25.38
CA SER A 826 -22.27 -3.01 -26.79
C SER A 826 -22.92 -4.11 -27.63
N ALA A 827 -22.70 -4.13 -28.94
CA ALA A 827 -23.22 -5.19 -29.80
C ALA A 827 -22.69 -6.61 -29.42
N ALA A 828 -21.57 -6.70 -28.70
CA ALA A 828 -20.89 -7.97 -28.39
C ALA A 828 -20.72 -8.25 -26.89
N ASP A 829 -20.89 -7.26 -26.02
CA ASP A 829 -20.57 -7.37 -24.59
C ASP A 829 -21.67 -6.70 -23.73
N THR A 830 -21.97 -7.24 -22.55
CA THR A 830 -23.00 -6.71 -21.64
C THR A 830 -22.63 -6.94 -20.19
N HIS A 831 -22.62 -5.86 -19.41
CA HIS A 831 -22.24 -5.84 -18.00
C HIS A 831 -23.33 -5.21 -17.14
N HIS A 832 -23.71 -5.90 -16.07
CA HIS A 832 -24.61 -5.36 -15.04
C HIS A 832 -23.86 -5.03 -13.74
N PHE A 833 -24.29 -3.95 -13.08
CA PHE A 833 -23.84 -3.50 -11.77
C PHE A 833 -25.04 -3.09 -10.92
N ASP A 834 -25.08 -3.53 -9.67
CA ASP A 834 -26.12 -3.12 -8.72
C ASP A 834 -25.54 -2.19 -7.66
N VAL A 835 -26.23 -1.07 -7.43
CA VAL A 835 -25.87 -0.05 -6.46
C VAL A 835 -27.03 0.16 -5.49
N ASN A 836 -26.78 -0.08 -4.21
CA ASN A 836 -27.72 0.08 -3.12
C ASN A 836 -27.00 0.76 -1.94
N GLN A 837 -27.74 1.05 -0.87
CA GLN A 837 -27.18 1.71 0.32
C GLN A 837 -25.98 0.96 0.94
N ASP A 838 -25.97 -0.35 0.76
CA ASP A 838 -25.01 -1.26 1.33
C ASP A 838 -23.66 -1.29 0.57
N ASN A 839 -23.68 -1.07 -0.73
CA ASN A 839 -22.51 -1.11 -1.61
C ASN A 839 -22.24 0.24 -2.31
N LYS A 840 -22.91 1.31 -1.90
CA LYS A 840 -22.77 2.68 -2.44
C LYS A 840 -21.32 3.18 -2.54
N LEU A 841 -20.47 2.77 -1.60
CA LEU A 841 -19.04 3.10 -1.52
C LEU A 841 -18.10 1.98 -2.05
N LEU A 842 -18.64 0.90 -2.60
CA LEU A 842 -17.87 -0.19 -3.22
C LEU A 842 -17.48 0.24 -4.64
N TYR A 843 -16.19 0.24 -4.94
CA TYR A 843 -15.70 0.47 -6.29
C TYR A 843 -15.90 -0.83 -7.09
N GLN A 844 -16.78 -0.79 -8.08
CA GLN A 844 -17.07 -1.92 -8.97
C GLN A 844 -16.46 -1.63 -10.34
N GLU A 845 -15.64 -2.52 -10.89
CA GLU A 845 -14.99 -2.34 -12.20
C GLU A 845 -15.04 -3.63 -13.03
N LYS A 846 -15.24 -3.49 -14.34
CA LYS A 846 -15.15 -4.58 -15.32
C LYS A 846 -14.39 -4.12 -16.57
N GLN A 847 -13.65 -5.05 -17.18
CA GLN A 847 -12.99 -4.81 -18.47
C GLN A 847 -14.02 -4.91 -19.61
N LEU A 848 -13.94 -3.99 -20.57
CA LEU A 848 -14.78 -3.94 -21.76
C LEU A 848 -14.08 -4.67 -22.91
N GLN A 849 -14.80 -5.59 -23.56
CA GLN A 849 -14.25 -6.34 -24.70
C GLN A 849 -14.61 -5.69 -26.05
N ASN A 850 -13.69 -5.75 -27.01
CA ASN A 850 -13.81 -5.21 -28.38
C ASN A 850 -13.78 -3.68 -28.48
N VAL A 851 -12.59 -3.07 -28.36
CA VAL A 851 -12.35 -1.64 -28.61
C VAL A 851 -11.57 -1.49 -29.92
N PRO A 852 -11.98 -0.62 -30.87
CA PRO A 852 -12.99 0.43 -30.75
C PRO A 852 -14.43 -0.08 -30.89
N ALA A 853 -15.33 0.44 -30.05
CA ALA A 853 -16.77 0.17 -30.11
C ALA A 853 -17.58 1.26 -29.43
N LYS A 854 -18.88 1.30 -29.78
CA LYS A 854 -19.88 2.12 -29.12
C LYS A 854 -20.53 1.35 -27.98
N TYR A 855 -20.56 1.94 -26.79
CA TYR A 855 -21.23 1.38 -25.61
C TYR A 855 -22.41 2.26 -25.21
N SER A 856 -23.51 1.63 -24.85
CA SER A 856 -24.68 2.25 -24.22
C SER A 856 -24.67 1.95 -22.72
N ILE A 857 -24.90 2.97 -21.91
CA ILE A 857 -24.93 2.92 -20.45
C ILE A 857 -26.35 3.28 -20.03
N GLU A 858 -27.09 2.32 -19.47
CA GLU A 858 -28.47 2.50 -19.00
C GLU A 858 -28.51 2.39 -17.47
N VAL A 859 -29.17 3.33 -16.79
CA VAL A 859 -29.34 3.33 -15.32
C VAL A 859 -30.83 3.40 -14.98
N LYS A 860 -31.28 2.43 -14.18
CA LYS A 860 -32.65 2.30 -13.69
C LYS A 860 -32.66 2.29 -12.17
N GLY A 861 -33.61 2.98 -11.54
CA GLY A 861 -33.77 2.97 -10.08
C GLY A 861 -33.94 4.36 -9.48
N SER A 862 -33.65 4.51 -8.19
CA SER A 862 -33.84 5.77 -7.45
C SER A 862 -32.56 6.47 -7.00
N THR A 863 -31.44 5.75 -6.94
CA THR A 863 -30.15 6.27 -6.43
C THR A 863 -29.28 6.83 -7.56
N CYS A 864 -28.60 7.94 -7.29
CA CYS A 864 -27.59 8.47 -8.21
C CYS A 864 -26.36 7.56 -8.31
N VAL A 865 -25.83 7.37 -9.52
CA VAL A 865 -24.66 6.54 -9.77
C VAL A 865 -23.64 7.29 -10.62
N SER A 866 -22.38 7.27 -10.21
CA SER A 866 -21.25 7.75 -10.99
C SER A 866 -20.65 6.60 -11.78
N VAL A 867 -20.71 6.70 -13.11
CA VAL A 867 -20.15 5.74 -14.07
C VAL A 867 -18.97 6.38 -14.75
N GLN A 868 -17.85 5.67 -14.85
CA GLN A 868 -16.66 6.14 -15.54
C GLN A 868 -16.09 5.05 -16.43
N VAL A 869 -15.95 5.36 -17.71
CA VAL A 869 -15.28 4.52 -18.70
C VAL A 869 -13.88 5.08 -18.94
N CYS A 870 -12.88 4.24 -18.74
CA CYS A 870 -11.48 4.56 -18.91
C CYS A 870 -10.93 3.74 -20.08
N SER A 871 -10.27 4.40 -21.03
CA SER A 871 -9.61 3.76 -22.17
C SER A 871 -8.15 4.13 -22.17
N ALA A 872 -7.26 3.15 -22.10
CA ALA A 872 -5.83 3.35 -22.15
C ALA A 872 -5.24 2.67 -23.38
N PHE A 873 -4.26 3.29 -24.02
CA PHE A 873 -3.65 2.81 -25.26
C PHE A 873 -2.23 3.37 -25.39
N CYS A 874 -1.36 2.63 -26.06
CA CYS A 874 -0.01 3.10 -26.36
C CYS A 874 0.05 3.74 -27.75
N PHE A 875 0.83 4.80 -27.89
CA PHE A 875 1.11 5.44 -29.18
C PHE A 875 2.60 5.83 -29.24
N ILE A 876 3.12 5.99 -30.45
CA ILE A 876 4.48 6.49 -30.69
C ILE A 876 4.35 7.95 -31.12
N ASP A 877 4.92 8.86 -30.33
CA ASP A 877 4.90 10.28 -30.67
C ASP A 877 5.86 10.56 -31.84
N SER A 878 5.32 10.87 -33.01
CA SER A 878 6.10 11.21 -34.20
C SER A 878 6.98 12.45 -34.01
N HIS A 879 6.68 13.32 -33.03
CA HIS A 879 7.57 14.43 -32.68
C HIS A 879 8.83 14.01 -31.93
N SER A 880 8.85 12.83 -31.31
CA SER A 880 10.05 12.28 -30.65
C SER A 880 11.02 11.62 -31.63
N ILE A 881 10.56 11.28 -32.84
CA ILE A 881 11.37 10.64 -33.89
C ILE A 881 12.28 11.65 -34.61
N PHE A 882 11.96 12.95 -34.59
CA PHE A 882 12.78 14.00 -35.23
C PHE A 882 14.09 14.34 -34.51
N LEU A 883 14.35 13.77 -33.33
CA LEU A 883 15.64 13.92 -32.65
C LEU A 883 16.69 12.86 -33.04
N PHE A 884 16.31 11.81 -33.77
CA PHE A 884 17.24 10.73 -34.16
C PHE A 884 17.98 10.93 -35.50
N PRO A 885 17.52 11.71 -36.50
CA PRO A 885 18.33 11.91 -37.71
C PRO A 885 19.47 12.92 -37.54
N PHE A 886 19.43 13.80 -36.54
CA PHE A 886 20.49 14.79 -36.33
C PHE A 886 21.75 14.22 -35.68
N LEU A 887 21.66 13.07 -35.00
CA LEU A 887 22.82 12.38 -34.41
C LEU A 887 23.53 11.43 -35.39
N ALA A 888 22.91 11.09 -36.53
CA ALA A 888 23.50 10.23 -37.55
C ALA A 888 24.39 10.99 -38.57
N CYS A 889 24.33 12.33 -38.62
CA CYS A 889 25.13 13.16 -39.53
C CYS A 889 26.45 13.69 -38.95
N CYS A 890 26.72 13.51 -37.66
CA CYS A 890 28.04 13.81 -37.08
C CYS A 890 28.84 12.50 -36.91
N GLY A 891 29.48 12.08 -38.00
CA GLY A 891 30.54 11.08 -37.95
C GLY A 891 31.71 11.57 -37.08
N TYR A 892 32.35 10.60 -36.41
CA TYR A 892 33.45 10.74 -35.44
C TYR A 892 33.07 11.27 -34.06
N PHE A 893 32.77 10.38 -33.11
CA PHE A 893 33.33 10.46 -31.75
C PHE A 893 33.24 9.11 -31.03
N SER A 894 34.31 8.78 -30.29
CA SER A 894 34.61 7.49 -29.67
C SER A 894 33.56 7.00 -28.64
N VAL A 895 33.41 5.68 -28.58
CA VAL A 895 32.54 4.89 -27.69
C VAL A 895 32.98 5.04 -26.22
N ARG A 896 32.60 6.15 -25.57
CA ARG A 896 32.67 6.30 -24.10
C ARG A 896 31.85 7.50 -23.60
N LEU A 897 30.58 7.64 -24.02
CA LEU A 897 29.73 8.74 -23.53
C LEU A 897 28.21 8.48 -23.55
N ILE A 898 27.77 7.21 -23.47
CA ILE A 898 26.33 6.89 -23.41
C ILE A 898 25.77 6.91 -21.97
N ASN A 899 26.61 6.81 -20.93
CA ASN A 899 26.15 6.87 -19.53
C ASN A 899 25.99 8.30 -18.96
N PHE A 900 26.38 9.36 -19.68
CA PHE A 900 26.31 10.74 -19.16
C PHE A 900 25.07 11.52 -19.66
N LEU A 901 24.45 11.09 -20.76
CA LEU A 901 23.30 11.80 -21.35
C LEU A 901 21.97 11.61 -20.61
N CYS A 902 21.82 10.53 -19.82
CA CYS A 902 20.64 10.37 -18.95
C CYS A 902 20.62 11.31 -17.73
N VAL A 903 21.77 11.88 -17.32
CA VAL A 903 21.85 12.76 -16.14
C VAL A 903 21.65 14.24 -16.50
N CYS A 904 21.86 14.63 -17.77
CA CYS A 904 21.72 16.02 -18.20
C CYS A 904 20.28 16.43 -18.55
N VAL A 905 19.40 15.50 -18.93
CA VAL A 905 17.99 15.84 -19.27
C VAL A 905 17.21 16.25 -18.02
N ASP A 906 17.46 15.66 -16.86
CA ASP A 906 16.85 16.07 -15.60
C ASP A 906 17.43 17.41 -15.08
N SER A 907 18.70 17.69 -15.35
CA SER A 907 19.35 18.95 -14.96
C SER A 907 18.89 20.15 -15.80
N ILE A 908 18.61 19.95 -17.10
CA ILE A 908 18.08 21.02 -17.98
C ILE A 908 16.58 21.26 -17.72
N ARG A 909 15.84 20.24 -17.29
CA ARG A 909 14.43 20.40 -16.85
C ARG A 909 14.33 21.15 -15.52
N TRP A 910 15.31 20.98 -14.64
CA TRP A 910 15.45 21.76 -13.40
C TRP A 910 15.85 23.23 -13.67
N LEU A 911 16.72 23.49 -14.67
CA LEU A 911 17.17 24.84 -15.02
C LEU A 911 16.14 25.68 -15.79
N ARG A 912 15.20 25.07 -16.55
CA ARG A 912 14.11 25.82 -17.22
C ARG A 912 12.98 26.25 -16.28
N GLN A 913 12.86 25.67 -15.08
CA GLN A 913 11.81 26.02 -14.10
C GLN A 913 12.18 27.21 -13.20
N ASN A 914 13.44 27.64 -13.17
CA ASN A 914 13.89 28.80 -12.42
C ASN A 914 14.34 29.89 -13.40
N HIS A 915 13.46 30.84 -13.73
CA HIS A 915 13.80 32.03 -14.52
C HIS A 915 14.92 32.84 -13.82
N PHE A 916 16.18 32.48 -14.06
CA PHE A 916 17.33 33.34 -13.76
C PHE A 916 17.59 34.20 -15.00
N ILE A 917 17.30 35.50 -14.87
CA ILE A 917 17.81 36.52 -15.78
C ILE A 917 19.30 36.66 -15.47
N PHE A 918 20.17 36.16 -16.35
CA PHE A 918 21.55 36.59 -16.39
C PHE A 918 21.69 37.68 -17.44
N ASN A 919 22.07 38.86 -16.97
CA ASN A 919 22.49 39.97 -17.83
C ASN A 919 23.77 39.55 -18.56
N GLU A 920 23.82 39.78 -19.88
CA GLU A 920 24.98 39.51 -20.71
C GLU A 920 26.21 40.26 -20.18
N THR A 921 27.15 39.54 -19.57
CA THR A 921 28.61 39.79 -19.64
C THR A 921 29.35 38.86 -18.65
N SER A 922 30.47 38.28 -19.12
CA SER A 922 31.44 37.41 -18.40
C SER A 922 31.23 35.89 -18.44
N SER A 923 31.35 35.32 -19.64
CA SER A 923 31.46 33.87 -19.90
C SER A 923 32.83 33.24 -19.60
N SER A 924 33.74 33.90 -18.86
CA SER A 924 35.12 33.41 -18.65
C SER A 924 35.46 32.90 -17.25
N LYS A 925 34.55 32.95 -16.27
CA LYS A 925 34.85 32.55 -14.87
C LYS A 925 34.28 31.21 -14.39
N VAL A 926 33.40 30.55 -15.16
CA VAL A 926 32.76 29.28 -14.73
C VAL A 926 33.61 28.04 -15.07
N ILE A 927 34.57 28.13 -16.00
CA ILE A 927 35.42 27.01 -16.41
C ILE A 927 36.51 26.68 -15.36
N THR A 928 36.81 27.59 -14.44
CA THR A 928 37.90 27.40 -13.46
C THR A 928 37.47 26.59 -12.22
N PHE A 929 36.17 26.53 -11.89
CA PHE A 929 35.72 25.86 -10.66
C PHE A 929 35.53 24.34 -10.81
N ILE A 930 35.36 23.83 -12.04
CA ILE A 930 35.16 22.38 -12.30
C ILE A 930 36.49 21.65 -12.52
N ARG A 931 37.60 22.38 -12.78
CA ARG A 931 38.93 21.79 -13.02
C ARG A 931 39.69 21.38 -11.74
N LEU A 932 39.20 21.76 -10.55
CA LEU A 932 39.87 21.53 -9.26
C LEU A 932 39.41 20.28 -8.48
N HIS A 933 38.41 19.53 -8.96
CA HIS A 933 37.91 18.33 -8.27
C HIS A 933 38.14 16.97 -8.96
N LEU A 934 38.82 16.95 -10.12
CA LEU A 934 39.11 15.70 -10.84
C LEU A 934 40.58 15.24 -10.79
N ASN A 935 41.48 15.96 -10.10
CA ASN A 935 42.87 15.53 -9.92
C ASN A 935 43.23 15.36 -8.43
N LYS A 936 42.80 14.24 -7.84
CA LYS A 936 43.43 13.69 -6.63
C LYS A 936 43.16 12.19 -6.45
N SER A 937 43.76 11.37 -7.32
CA SER A 937 44.23 10.04 -6.92
C SER A 937 45.25 9.51 -7.92
N GLN A 938 46.39 9.06 -7.38
CA GLN A 938 47.57 8.47 -8.03
C GLN A 938 48.62 9.45 -8.56
N THR A 939 49.72 9.56 -7.80
CA THR A 939 51.07 9.29 -8.32
C THR A 939 51.97 8.85 -7.17
N ASN A 940 52.45 7.61 -7.27
CA ASN A 940 53.61 7.12 -6.54
C ASN A 940 54.88 7.74 -7.13
N SER A 941 55.81 8.05 -6.23
CA SER A 941 57.27 7.94 -6.34
C SER A 941 58.06 8.60 -7.50
N THR A 942 59.19 9.17 -7.06
CA THR A 942 60.47 9.41 -7.74
C THR A 942 60.75 10.77 -8.40
N HIS A 943 61.79 11.38 -7.82
CA HIS A 943 62.64 12.48 -8.30
C HIS A 943 62.98 12.39 -9.80
N PHE A 944 63.08 13.52 -10.49
CA PHE A 944 64.36 14.20 -10.74
C PHE A 944 64.15 15.56 -11.42
N SER A 945 65.02 16.48 -11.04
CA SER A 945 65.19 17.86 -11.50
C SER A 945 65.78 17.94 -12.91
N LEU A 946 65.17 18.76 -13.77
CA LEU A 946 65.75 19.98 -14.39
C LEU A 946 64.69 20.66 -15.26
#